data_AF-A0A0F3RDV9-F1
#
_entry.id   AF-A0A0F3RDV9-F1
#
_cell.length_a   1.000
_cell.length_b   1.000
_cell.length_c   1.000
_cell.angle_alpha   90.00
_cell.angle_beta   90.00
_cell.angle_gamma   90.00
#
_symmetry.space_group_name_H-M   'P 1'
#
loop_
_entity.id
_entity.type
_entity.pdbx_description
1 polymer ?
#
loop_
_entity_poly.entity_id
_entity_poly.type
_entity_poly.pdbx_seq_one_letter_code
_entity_poly.pdbx_strand_id
1 'polypeptide(L)'
;MTSGIDKDFTRERLAKHFVYESYDEESSLFFNRASVGFVLLGWPLVGTSLQAQGEIAEFLKSDENLPVGSSFQILMIGSDHIREYLDNWQLHRKGTIFAELSSRRAKFLEQKAKAEGNIKDVVLLISVTIPTLTIDINEMIRRREVLQDTFKSIGLTTYNVEATLLLKFVRLIFGWREEEHPELNPYEILSEQILPGNFSLYEQEDYVSLNDNQIFISLEAGKRPSEWRLSAMDLFLGNELRRDEYIKANFLIHFGLQIIPNQLVAKTSAITKREALERNINAGMGKFFPNLQLEAEDLAGAVASLQSGDRVVNIHLNVIMWDQKNKAKGAASQFCSQLRRSSWHFVPCKYDHLAVVLASLPMQLVEAAPNSLMGKFNRFNNILNKRTRGIGVALSNLGRGIRTIASESKVLLPIIGEWKGDLSSPGMLLTGRRGQIMYWSPFGSALIGSNLYSAYAAPNENFNLCIAGVPGSGKSVFMQELMLSILGIGGKVFVLDYGRSFKRTCLLLGGNYIEFDVKNPISINLFSEIPADGSEGSIEAQADFLASFPSILATMAAPQYGTNDLQQPMLQKALIAVWQAKGARAEITDIADWLLKREESYSQELGNMLFPFTRDGQYGKFFSGKAKLSLNSDIVVIETDHLRSSPALLAVIVQIMIVHINQSMVKGDRKRPFLIMIDEAWKLLSGKRSGEFIEEAGRIARKYNGSITLA
;
A
#
# COMPACT_ATOMS: atom_id res chain seq x y z
N MET A 1 -52.97 23.33 -34.55
CA MET A 1 -52.64 23.22 -33.11
C MET A 1 -51.56 22.16 -32.95
N THR A 2 -50.30 22.55 -33.06
CA THR A 2 -49.18 21.69 -32.66
C THR A 2 -49.03 21.83 -31.15
N SER A 3 -49.61 20.91 -30.39
CA SER A 3 -49.38 20.80 -28.95
C SER A 3 -47.90 20.53 -28.73
N GLY A 4 -47.14 21.57 -28.41
CA GLY A 4 -45.77 21.43 -27.94
C GLY A 4 -45.80 20.53 -26.72
N ILE A 5 -45.08 19.41 -26.82
CA ILE A 5 -44.80 18.53 -25.69
C ILE A 5 -44.27 19.42 -24.54
N ASP A 6 -44.81 19.23 -23.33
CA ASP A 6 -44.39 19.98 -22.14
C ASP A 6 -42.87 19.83 -21.94
N LYS A 7 -42.18 20.89 -21.49
CA LYS A 7 -40.73 20.88 -21.25
C LYS A 7 -40.31 19.78 -20.26
N ASP A 8 -41.23 19.34 -19.40
CA ASP A 8 -40.98 18.23 -18.49
C ASP A 8 -40.72 16.89 -19.21
N PHE A 9 -41.19 16.73 -20.45
CA PHE A 9 -40.96 15.55 -21.29
C PHE A 9 -39.77 15.69 -22.25
N THR A 10 -39.02 16.81 -22.25
CA THR A 10 -37.82 16.99 -23.10
C THR A 10 -36.52 16.52 -22.44
N ARG A 11 -36.59 15.61 -21.45
CA ARG A 11 -35.41 15.09 -20.75
C ARG A 11 -34.64 14.10 -21.63
N GLU A 12 -33.34 14.31 -21.77
CA GLU A 12 -32.44 13.34 -22.40
C GLU A 12 -31.81 12.43 -21.34
N ARG A 13 -31.75 11.12 -21.63
CA ARG A 13 -31.07 10.15 -20.75
C ARG A 13 -29.56 10.30 -20.90
N LEU A 14 -28.86 10.44 -19.78
CA LEU A 14 -27.40 10.55 -19.75
C LEU A 14 -26.71 9.30 -20.33
N ALA A 15 -27.38 8.13 -20.29
CA ALA A 15 -26.91 6.88 -20.88
C ALA A 15 -26.41 7.02 -22.33
N LYS A 16 -27.06 7.87 -23.14
CA LYS A 16 -26.67 8.13 -24.53
C LYS A 16 -25.28 8.77 -24.68
N HIS A 17 -24.71 9.32 -23.62
CA HIS A 17 -23.37 9.93 -23.66
C HIS A 17 -22.26 8.94 -23.29
N PHE A 18 -22.58 7.82 -22.64
CA PHE A 18 -21.62 6.77 -22.35
C PHE A 18 -21.35 5.92 -23.60
N VAL A 19 -20.10 5.49 -23.77
CA VAL A 19 -19.66 4.76 -24.97
C VAL A 19 -19.75 3.25 -24.84
N TYR A 20 -19.94 2.71 -23.63
CA TYR A 20 -19.83 1.27 -23.33
C TYR A 20 -21.04 0.50 -23.87
N GLU A 21 -20.80 -0.48 -24.75
CA GLU A 21 -21.88 -1.30 -25.31
C GLU A 21 -21.90 -2.71 -24.73
N SER A 22 -20.79 -3.44 -24.84
CA SER A 22 -20.65 -4.79 -24.34
C SER A 22 -19.23 -5.08 -23.83
N TYR A 23 -19.08 -6.20 -23.13
CA TYR A 23 -17.82 -6.70 -22.61
C TYR A 23 -17.68 -8.18 -23.00
N ASP A 24 -16.50 -8.57 -23.45
CA ASP A 24 -16.16 -9.96 -23.72
C ASP A 24 -15.27 -10.51 -22.60
N GLU A 25 -15.75 -11.53 -21.90
CA GLU A 25 -15.07 -12.11 -20.75
C GLU A 25 -13.79 -12.84 -21.15
N GLU A 26 -13.78 -13.53 -22.30
CA GLU A 26 -12.64 -14.32 -22.77
C GLU A 26 -11.43 -13.42 -23.10
N SER A 27 -11.65 -12.38 -23.91
CA SER A 27 -10.58 -11.44 -24.25
C SER A 27 -10.39 -10.34 -23.21
N SER A 28 -11.30 -10.18 -22.24
CA SER A 28 -11.40 -9.05 -21.31
C SER A 28 -11.34 -7.68 -22.01
N LEU A 29 -12.07 -7.54 -23.12
CA LEU A 29 -12.15 -6.31 -23.93
C LEU A 29 -13.55 -5.70 -23.86
N PHE A 30 -13.60 -4.37 -23.94
CA PHE A 30 -14.84 -3.60 -24.08
C PHE A 30 -15.05 -3.20 -25.54
N PHE A 31 -16.26 -3.45 -26.02
CA PHE A 31 -16.74 -2.99 -27.31
C PHE A 31 -17.61 -1.77 -27.07
N ASN A 32 -17.18 -0.63 -27.61
CA ASN A 32 -17.80 0.66 -27.42
C ASN A 32 -18.43 1.15 -28.75
N ARG A 33 -19.27 2.19 -28.67
CA ARG A 33 -20.07 2.78 -29.77
C ARG A 33 -19.34 3.11 -31.09
N ALA A 34 -18.01 3.13 -31.11
CA ALA A 34 -17.21 3.15 -32.33
C ALA A 34 -15.73 2.89 -32.01
N SER A 35 -15.44 2.08 -30.99
CA SER A 35 -14.07 1.84 -30.53
C SER A 35 -13.99 0.53 -29.75
N VAL A 36 -12.77 0.07 -29.55
CA VAL A 36 -12.46 -1.07 -28.68
C VAL A 36 -11.42 -0.64 -27.67
N GLY A 37 -11.56 -1.09 -26.44
CA GLY A 37 -10.59 -0.79 -25.42
C GLY A 37 -10.53 -1.84 -24.33
N PHE A 38 -9.63 -1.62 -23.40
CA PHE A 38 -9.55 -2.35 -22.15
C PHE A 38 -9.31 -1.35 -21.01
N VAL A 39 -9.67 -1.77 -19.80
CA VAL A 39 -9.45 -0.99 -18.58
C VAL A 39 -8.68 -1.86 -17.60
N LEU A 40 -7.69 -1.25 -16.96
CA LEU A 40 -6.87 -1.84 -15.92
C LEU A 40 -7.10 -1.09 -14.60
N LEU A 41 -7.19 -1.83 -13.50
CA LEU A 41 -7.18 -1.33 -12.13
C LEU A 41 -5.77 -1.44 -11.58
N GLY A 42 -5.23 -0.37 -11.02
CA GLY A 42 -3.91 -0.36 -10.39
C GLY A 42 -3.87 0.44 -9.09
N TRP A 43 -2.75 0.33 -8.39
CA TRP A 43 -2.50 1.07 -7.15
C TRP A 43 -1.48 2.19 -7.33
N PRO A 44 -1.62 3.32 -6.61
CA PRO A 44 -0.63 4.38 -6.64
C PRO A 44 0.77 3.89 -6.22
N LEU A 45 1.79 4.40 -6.90
CA LEU A 45 3.20 4.22 -6.57
C LEU A 45 3.66 5.22 -5.52
N VAL A 46 4.47 4.80 -4.55
CA VAL A 46 5.05 5.71 -3.53
C VAL A 46 6.14 6.62 -4.11
N GLY A 47 6.70 6.26 -5.27
CA GLY A 47 7.73 7.02 -5.95
C GLY A 47 8.07 6.40 -7.30
N THR A 48 8.98 7.04 -8.04
CA THR A 48 9.42 6.58 -9.37
C THR A 48 10.90 6.84 -9.58
N SER A 49 11.56 5.99 -10.38
CA SER A 49 12.92 6.22 -10.87
C SER A 49 12.92 6.93 -12.22
N LEU A 50 14.10 7.38 -12.68
CA LEU A 50 14.27 7.90 -14.05
C LEU A 50 14.16 6.79 -15.11
N GLN A 51 14.61 5.57 -14.78
CA GLN A 51 14.48 4.41 -15.66
C GLN A 51 13.00 4.08 -15.92
N ALA A 52 12.17 4.06 -14.86
CA ALA A 52 10.73 3.86 -14.97
C ALA A 52 10.05 4.88 -15.87
N GLN A 53 10.48 6.15 -15.80
CA GLN A 53 10.01 7.20 -16.70
C GLN A 53 10.39 6.93 -18.17
N GLY A 54 11.58 6.38 -18.42
CA GLY A 54 12.01 5.99 -19.76
C GLY A 54 11.11 4.90 -20.37
N GLU A 55 10.79 3.86 -19.59
CA GLU A 55 9.93 2.75 -20.02
C GLU A 55 8.52 3.22 -20.39
N ILE A 56 7.91 4.09 -19.57
CA ILE A 56 6.62 4.71 -19.89
C ILE A 56 6.70 5.56 -21.17
N ALA A 57 7.76 6.36 -21.32
CA ALA A 57 7.96 7.17 -22.52
C ALA A 57 8.00 6.31 -23.79
N GLU A 58 8.69 5.18 -23.74
CA GLU A 58 8.81 4.26 -24.88
C GLU A 58 7.46 3.62 -25.23
N PHE A 59 6.69 3.22 -24.21
CA PHE A 59 5.33 2.76 -24.43
C PHE A 59 4.47 3.81 -25.14
N LEU A 60 4.51 5.06 -24.67
CA LEU A 60 3.73 6.17 -25.24
C LEU A 60 4.17 6.55 -26.66
N LYS A 61 5.44 6.31 -27.03
CA LYS A 61 6.01 6.58 -28.36
C LYS A 61 5.70 5.49 -29.39
N SER A 62 5.51 4.25 -28.96
CA SER A 62 5.33 3.12 -29.87
C SER A 62 4.01 3.17 -30.63
N ASP A 63 4.09 3.11 -31.97
CA ASP A 63 2.92 3.00 -32.86
C ASP A 63 2.20 1.66 -32.76
N GLU A 64 2.95 0.60 -32.46
CA GLU A 64 2.37 -0.71 -32.20
C GLU A 64 1.51 -0.69 -30.93
N ASN A 65 1.98 -0.01 -29.88
CA ASN A 65 1.27 0.06 -28.59
C ASN A 65 0.08 1.01 -28.64
N LEU A 66 0.28 2.21 -29.19
CA LEU A 66 -0.74 3.24 -29.32
C LEU A 66 -0.80 3.72 -30.76
N PRO A 67 -1.58 3.08 -31.64
CA PRO A 67 -1.64 3.50 -33.04
C PRO A 67 -2.28 4.88 -33.19
N VAL A 68 -2.05 5.48 -34.35
CA VAL A 68 -2.64 6.75 -34.74
C VAL A 68 -4.16 6.83 -34.49
N GLY A 69 -4.61 7.89 -33.80
CA GLY A 69 -6.01 8.10 -33.41
C GLY A 69 -6.41 7.48 -32.08
N SER A 70 -5.61 6.57 -31.51
CA SER A 70 -5.87 5.95 -30.21
C SER A 70 -5.83 6.94 -29.05
N SER A 71 -6.39 6.52 -27.91
CA SER A 71 -6.25 7.23 -26.65
C SER A 71 -5.72 6.35 -25.52
N PHE A 72 -5.04 7.00 -24.58
CA PHE A 72 -4.56 6.45 -23.32
C PHE A 72 -5.04 7.36 -22.19
N GLN A 73 -5.66 6.81 -21.15
CA GLN A 73 -6.17 7.56 -20.01
C GLN A 73 -5.71 6.94 -18.70
N ILE A 74 -5.35 7.77 -17.74
CA ILE A 74 -5.16 7.39 -16.34
C ILE A 74 -6.05 8.29 -15.48
N LEU A 75 -6.84 7.65 -14.63
CA LEU A 75 -7.74 8.25 -13.68
C LEU A 75 -7.29 7.84 -12.28
N MET A 76 -6.88 8.80 -11.46
CA MET A 76 -6.70 8.57 -10.02
C MET A 76 -7.98 8.98 -9.30
N ILE A 77 -8.66 8.01 -8.71
CA ILE A 77 -9.95 8.19 -8.04
C ILE A 77 -9.71 8.09 -6.54
N GLY A 78 -10.01 9.15 -5.80
CA GLY A 78 -10.01 9.15 -4.33
C GLY A 78 -11.42 9.28 -3.80
N SER A 79 -11.92 8.22 -3.14
CA SER A 79 -13.29 8.14 -2.64
C SER A 79 -13.35 7.90 -1.13
N ASP A 80 -14.34 8.50 -0.48
CA ASP A 80 -14.74 8.18 0.91
C ASP A 80 -15.45 6.83 1.05
N HIS A 81 -15.74 6.16 -0.07
CA HIS A 81 -16.29 4.81 -0.09
C HIS A 81 -15.20 3.77 0.17
N ILE A 82 -14.92 3.54 1.44
CA ILE A 82 -13.88 2.61 1.93
C ILE A 82 -14.43 1.25 2.38
N ARG A 83 -15.72 0.97 2.12
CA ARG A 83 -16.44 -0.15 2.73
C ARG A 83 -15.84 -1.51 2.36
N GLU A 84 -15.57 -1.78 1.08
CA GLU A 84 -14.96 -3.05 0.67
C GLU A 84 -13.60 -3.29 1.34
N TYR A 85 -12.83 -2.21 1.52
CA TYR A 85 -11.57 -2.26 2.23
C TYR A 85 -11.83 -2.69 3.69
N LEU A 86 -12.75 -2.03 4.37
CA LEU A 86 -13.10 -2.39 5.76
C LEU A 86 -13.68 -3.81 5.87
N ASP A 87 -14.57 -4.20 4.97
CA ASP A 87 -15.21 -5.53 4.95
C ASP A 87 -14.14 -6.62 4.78
N ASN A 88 -13.21 -6.46 3.83
CA ASN A 88 -12.09 -7.38 3.68
C ASN A 88 -11.24 -7.50 4.95
N TRP A 89 -10.93 -6.38 5.59
CA TRP A 89 -10.18 -6.35 6.85
C TRP A 89 -10.91 -7.07 7.99
N GLN A 90 -12.23 -6.86 8.09
CA GLN A 90 -13.08 -7.47 9.10
C GLN A 90 -13.22 -8.99 8.91
N LEU A 91 -13.29 -9.48 7.67
CA LEU A 91 -13.39 -10.91 7.35
C LEU A 91 -12.26 -11.75 7.97
N HIS A 92 -11.10 -11.13 8.19
CA HIS A 92 -9.93 -11.80 8.75
C HIS A 92 -9.89 -11.78 10.28
N ARG A 93 -10.86 -11.14 10.96
CA ARG A 93 -10.91 -11.01 12.42
C ARG A 93 -11.68 -12.16 13.05
N LYS A 94 -10.93 -13.13 13.59
CA LYS A 94 -11.42 -14.35 14.23
C LYS A 94 -11.69 -14.11 15.72
N GLY A 95 -12.77 -14.68 16.24
CA GLY A 95 -13.15 -14.58 17.65
C GLY A 95 -14.06 -13.40 17.95
N THR A 96 -14.91 -13.55 18.97
CA THR A 96 -16.01 -12.62 19.29
C THR A 96 -15.52 -11.20 19.61
N ILE A 97 -14.47 -11.07 20.42
CA ILE A 97 -13.93 -9.76 20.81
C ILE A 97 -13.29 -9.03 19.62
N PHE A 98 -12.56 -9.74 18.76
CA PHE A 98 -11.90 -9.13 17.60
C PHE A 98 -12.90 -8.72 16.52
N ALA A 99 -13.99 -9.49 16.34
CA ALA A 99 -15.09 -9.11 15.46
C ALA A 99 -15.84 -7.85 15.96
N GLU A 100 -16.08 -7.74 17.26
CA GLU A 100 -16.71 -6.54 17.85
C GLU A 100 -15.80 -5.31 17.73
N LEU A 101 -14.50 -5.45 18.04
CA LEU A 101 -13.52 -4.37 17.88
C LEU A 101 -13.41 -3.94 16.42
N SER A 102 -13.41 -4.88 15.48
CA SER A 102 -13.30 -4.59 14.05
C SER A 102 -14.54 -3.87 13.53
N SER A 103 -15.73 -4.27 13.96
CA SER A 103 -17.00 -3.60 13.63
C SER A 103 -17.03 -2.15 14.11
N ARG A 104 -16.64 -1.90 15.37
CA ARG A 104 -16.58 -0.54 15.92
C ARG A 104 -15.58 0.33 15.17
N ARG A 105 -14.41 -0.21 14.83
CA ARG A 105 -13.37 0.51 14.09
C ARG A 105 -13.80 0.81 12.66
N ALA A 106 -14.39 -0.16 11.96
CA ALA A 106 -14.92 0.04 10.62
C ALA A 106 -15.96 1.17 10.60
N LYS A 107 -16.94 1.13 11.52
CA LYS A 107 -17.95 2.19 11.67
C LYS A 107 -17.33 3.56 11.95
N PHE A 108 -16.31 3.63 12.80
CA PHE A 108 -15.62 4.88 13.09
C PHE A 108 -14.92 5.45 11.85
N LEU A 109 -14.18 4.61 11.10
CA LEU A 109 -13.45 5.05 9.92
C LEU A 109 -14.41 5.45 8.79
N GLU A 110 -15.52 4.73 8.62
CA GLU A 110 -16.55 5.07 7.65
C GLU A 110 -17.19 6.43 7.95
N GLN A 111 -17.49 6.70 9.22
CA GLN A 111 -18.01 8.01 9.66
C GLN A 111 -16.99 9.12 9.39
N LYS A 112 -15.69 8.88 9.66
CA LYS A 112 -14.61 9.82 9.41
C LYS A 112 -14.44 10.11 7.91
N ALA A 113 -14.44 9.07 7.08
CA ALA A 113 -14.37 9.20 5.63
C ALA A 113 -15.50 10.11 5.09
N LYS A 114 -16.75 9.85 5.48
CA LYS A 114 -17.92 10.62 5.03
C LYS A 114 -17.93 12.06 5.57
N ALA A 115 -17.76 12.23 6.89
CA ALA A 115 -17.94 13.51 7.55
C ALA A 115 -16.76 14.48 7.34
N GLU A 116 -15.52 13.98 7.46
CA GLU A 116 -14.31 14.82 7.43
C GLU A 116 -13.61 14.76 6.06
N GLY A 117 -13.77 13.66 5.32
CA GLY A 117 -13.11 13.45 4.02
C GLY A 117 -11.60 13.21 4.14
N ASN A 118 -11.11 12.92 5.35
CA ASN A 118 -9.69 12.70 5.66
C ASN A 118 -9.24 11.25 5.49
N ILE A 119 -10.16 10.34 5.20
CA ILE A 119 -9.86 8.94 4.89
C ILE A 119 -10.47 8.65 3.53
N LYS A 120 -9.67 8.03 2.66
CA LYS A 120 -10.04 7.71 1.29
C LYS A 120 -9.47 6.36 0.88
N ASP A 121 -10.16 5.73 -0.03
CA ASP A 121 -9.55 4.74 -0.91
C ASP A 121 -9.15 5.41 -2.22
N VAL A 122 -7.85 5.42 -2.52
CA VAL A 122 -7.28 5.95 -3.76
C VAL A 122 -6.87 4.80 -4.68
N VAL A 123 -7.38 4.81 -5.90
CA VAL A 123 -7.13 3.78 -6.92
C VAL A 123 -6.83 4.40 -8.27
N LEU A 124 -6.24 3.61 -9.16
CA LEU A 124 -5.97 4.00 -10.55
C LEU A 124 -6.86 3.19 -11.50
N LEU A 125 -7.55 3.87 -12.42
CA LEU A 125 -8.09 3.25 -13.62
C LEU A 125 -7.29 3.69 -14.82
N ILE A 126 -6.77 2.74 -15.59
CA ILE A 126 -5.95 2.99 -16.77
C ILE A 126 -6.67 2.39 -17.96
N SER A 127 -6.88 3.15 -19.03
CA SER A 127 -7.57 2.63 -20.21
C SER A 127 -6.86 2.98 -21.50
N VAL A 128 -6.86 2.04 -22.45
CA VAL A 128 -6.43 2.23 -23.84
C VAL A 128 -7.64 2.04 -24.74
N THR A 129 -7.76 2.87 -25.77
CA THR A 129 -8.89 2.81 -26.71
C THR A 129 -8.44 3.05 -28.13
N ILE A 130 -8.85 2.15 -29.03
CA ILE A 130 -8.58 2.23 -30.46
C ILE A 130 -9.90 2.56 -31.17
N PRO A 131 -10.01 3.71 -31.87
CA PRO A 131 -11.22 4.10 -32.60
C PRO A 131 -11.31 3.32 -33.91
N THR A 132 -11.78 2.08 -33.84
CA THR A 132 -11.94 1.21 -35.01
C THR A 132 -13.27 0.46 -34.95
N LEU A 133 -13.82 0.20 -36.14
CA LEU A 133 -14.99 -0.68 -36.33
C LEU A 133 -14.57 -2.12 -36.70
N THR A 134 -13.29 -2.33 -37.01
CA THR A 134 -12.68 -3.62 -37.38
C THR A 134 -11.57 -3.94 -36.40
N ILE A 135 -11.59 -5.15 -35.85
CA ILE A 135 -10.87 -5.47 -34.61
C ILE A 135 -9.97 -6.67 -34.86
N ASP A 136 -8.71 -6.56 -34.46
CA ASP A 136 -7.83 -7.70 -34.24
C ASP A 136 -7.72 -7.89 -32.72
N ILE A 137 -8.37 -8.93 -32.21
CA ILE A 137 -8.46 -9.22 -30.78
C ILE A 137 -7.08 -9.56 -30.21
N ASN A 138 -6.28 -10.34 -30.94
CA ASN A 138 -4.94 -10.75 -30.50
C ASN A 138 -4.03 -9.53 -30.34
N GLU A 139 -4.13 -8.59 -31.26
CA GLU A 139 -3.35 -7.36 -31.21
C GLU A 139 -3.79 -6.42 -30.08
N MET A 140 -5.07 -6.44 -29.69
CA MET A 140 -5.54 -5.74 -28.48
C MET A 140 -5.06 -6.41 -27.19
N ILE A 141 -5.06 -7.74 -27.12
CA ILE A 141 -4.54 -8.49 -25.98
C ILE A 141 -3.04 -8.21 -25.80
N ARG A 142 -2.25 -8.27 -26.89
CA ARG A 142 -0.82 -7.94 -26.86
C ARG A 142 -0.56 -6.55 -26.28
N ARG A 143 -1.30 -5.53 -26.72
CA ARG A 143 -1.16 -4.15 -26.19
C ARG A 143 -1.42 -4.07 -24.70
N ARG A 144 -2.41 -4.81 -24.22
CA ARG A 144 -2.73 -4.87 -22.79
C ARG A 144 -1.60 -5.51 -22.01
N GLU A 145 -1.11 -6.68 -22.45
CA GLU A 145 -0.02 -7.40 -21.78
C GLU A 145 1.26 -6.56 -21.73
N VAL A 146 1.64 -5.93 -22.85
CA VAL A 146 2.80 -5.02 -22.91
C VAL A 146 2.64 -3.85 -21.92
N LEU A 147 1.45 -3.29 -21.78
CA LEU A 147 1.20 -2.22 -20.81
C LEU A 147 1.28 -2.73 -19.36
N GLN A 148 0.71 -3.90 -19.08
CA GLN A 148 0.79 -4.51 -17.76
C GLN A 148 2.24 -4.82 -17.37
N ASP A 149 3.03 -5.37 -18.30
CA ASP A 149 4.45 -5.65 -18.09
C ASP A 149 5.28 -4.38 -17.89
N THR A 150 5.00 -3.33 -18.67
CA THR A 150 5.64 -2.00 -18.51
C THR A 150 5.32 -1.38 -17.14
N PHE A 151 4.09 -1.54 -16.64
CA PHE A 151 3.75 -1.06 -15.31
C PHE A 151 4.33 -1.94 -14.21
N LYS A 152 4.37 -3.26 -14.42
CA LYS A 152 4.94 -4.21 -13.47
C LYS A 152 6.44 -4.00 -13.28
N SER A 153 7.20 -3.72 -14.35
CA SER A 153 8.64 -3.46 -14.27
C SER A 153 8.97 -2.24 -13.40
N ILE A 154 8.07 -1.26 -13.34
CA ILE A 154 8.22 -0.05 -12.51
C ILE A 154 7.56 -0.18 -11.13
N GLY A 155 7.05 -1.35 -10.77
CA GLY A 155 6.43 -1.65 -9.47
C GLY A 155 4.94 -1.32 -9.37
N LEU A 156 4.27 -0.97 -10.48
CA LEU A 156 2.84 -0.67 -10.53
C LEU A 156 2.08 -1.93 -10.95
N THR A 157 1.49 -2.63 -10.00
CA THR A 157 0.68 -3.81 -10.29
C THR A 157 -0.68 -3.41 -10.85
N THR A 158 -1.10 -4.04 -11.95
CA THR A 158 -2.37 -3.77 -12.64
C THR A 158 -3.16 -5.05 -12.94
N TYR A 159 -4.49 -4.93 -13.00
CA TYR A 159 -5.44 -6.04 -13.22
C TYR A 159 -6.52 -5.66 -14.22
N ASN A 160 -7.02 -6.61 -14.98
CA ASN A 160 -8.13 -6.39 -15.89
C ASN A 160 -9.39 -5.98 -15.11
N VAL A 161 -10.10 -4.99 -15.61
CA VAL A 161 -11.39 -4.56 -15.06
C VAL A 161 -12.51 -5.18 -15.87
N GLU A 162 -13.38 -5.92 -15.19
CA GLU A 162 -14.60 -6.48 -15.77
C GLU A 162 -15.72 -5.44 -15.85
N ALA A 163 -16.77 -5.74 -16.60
CA ALA A 163 -17.91 -4.84 -16.79
C ALA A 163 -18.57 -4.40 -15.47
N THR A 164 -18.74 -5.33 -14.53
CA THR A 164 -19.32 -5.08 -13.20
C THR A 164 -18.53 -4.01 -12.45
N LEU A 165 -17.20 -4.16 -12.43
CA LEU A 165 -16.30 -3.26 -11.73
C LEU A 165 -16.17 -1.90 -12.42
N LEU A 166 -16.15 -1.86 -13.76
CA LEU A 166 -16.18 -0.59 -14.50
C LEU A 166 -17.45 0.21 -14.18
N LEU A 167 -18.62 -0.43 -14.26
CA LEU A 167 -19.90 0.20 -13.97
C LEU A 167 -19.95 0.74 -12.54
N LYS A 168 -19.43 -0.03 -11.57
CA LYS A 168 -19.32 0.40 -10.19
C LYS A 168 -18.47 1.67 -10.04
N PHE A 169 -17.30 1.76 -10.67
CA PHE A 169 -16.48 2.97 -10.61
C PHE A 169 -17.14 4.18 -11.28
N VAL A 170 -17.79 3.98 -12.42
CA VAL A 170 -18.51 5.07 -13.10
C VAL A 170 -19.68 5.56 -12.24
N ARG A 171 -20.45 4.64 -11.64
CA ARG A 171 -21.53 4.96 -10.69
C ARG A 171 -21.02 5.74 -9.48
N LEU A 172 -19.89 5.31 -8.91
CA LEU A 172 -19.24 5.99 -7.78
C LEU A 172 -18.87 7.44 -8.11
N ILE A 173 -18.34 7.69 -9.32
CA ILE A 173 -18.01 9.04 -9.80
C ILE A 173 -19.28 9.91 -9.82
N PHE A 174 -20.40 9.38 -10.32
CA PHE A 174 -21.70 10.09 -10.35
C PHE A 174 -22.46 10.10 -9.02
N GLY A 175 -21.82 9.70 -7.91
CA GLY A 175 -22.43 9.72 -6.58
C GLY A 175 -23.53 8.68 -6.36
N TRP A 176 -23.61 7.66 -7.24
CA TRP A 176 -24.56 6.56 -7.13
C TRP A 176 -24.00 5.45 -6.24
N ARG A 177 -24.74 5.04 -5.21
CA ARG A 177 -24.22 4.14 -4.15
C ARG A 177 -24.13 2.69 -4.60
N GLU A 178 -23.14 1.98 -4.04
CA GLU A 178 -22.85 0.59 -4.36
C GLU A 178 -23.96 -0.40 -3.95
N GLU A 179 -24.65 -0.11 -2.86
CA GLU A 179 -25.68 -0.96 -2.25
C GLU A 179 -26.96 -1.10 -3.11
N GLU A 180 -27.03 -0.36 -4.22
CA GLU A 180 -28.18 -0.27 -5.13
C GLU A 180 -27.88 -0.88 -6.52
N HIS A 181 -26.89 -1.77 -6.62
CA HIS A 181 -26.46 -2.35 -7.90
C HIS A 181 -27.18 -3.68 -8.19
N PRO A 182 -28.08 -3.74 -9.20
CA PRO A 182 -28.55 -5.02 -9.71
C PRO A 182 -27.42 -5.77 -10.40
N GLU A 183 -27.51 -7.10 -10.43
CA GLU A 183 -26.71 -7.93 -11.34
C GLU A 183 -26.81 -7.39 -12.78
N LEU A 184 -25.72 -7.49 -13.55
CA LEU A 184 -25.74 -7.03 -14.94
C LEU A 184 -26.78 -7.83 -15.73
N ASN A 185 -27.65 -7.12 -16.44
CA ASN A 185 -28.55 -7.74 -17.39
C ASN A 185 -27.75 -8.05 -18.67
N PRO A 186 -27.54 -9.34 -19.03
CA PRO A 186 -26.74 -9.72 -20.19
C PRO A 186 -27.42 -9.36 -21.53
N TYR A 187 -28.71 -9.02 -21.51
CA TYR A 187 -29.49 -8.67 -22.70
C TYR A 187 -29.60 -7.15 -22.92
N GLU A 188 -29.01 -6.34 -22.04
CA GLU A 188 -29.02 -4.87 -22.16
C GLU A 188 -27.61 -4.32 -22.39
N ILE A 189 -27.56 -3.20 -23.09
CA ILE A 189 -26.31 -2.47 -23.37
C ILE A 189 -25.75 -1.89 -22.05
N LEU A 190 -24.44 -1.98 -21.83
CA LEU A 190 -23.81 -1.56 -20.58
C LEU A 190 -24.08 -0.09 -20.22
N SER A 191 -24.09 0.82 -21.20
CA SER A 191 -24.36 2.25 -21.01
C SER A 191 -25.73 2.55 -20.39
N GLU A 192 -26.75 1.75 -20.74
CA GLU A 192 -28.13 1.88 -20.25
C GLU A 192 -28.26 1.43 -18.79
N GLN A 193 -27.31 0.61 -18.32
CA GLN A 193 -27.30 0.04 -16.98
C GLN A 193 -26.49 0.88 -15.98
N ILE A 194 -25.77 1.93 -16.40
CA ILE A 194 -24.91 2.70 -15.47
C ILE A 194 -25.75 3.46 -14.45
N LEU A 195 -26.70 4.29 -14.90
CA LEU A 195 -27.51 5.16 -14.05
C LEU A 195 -28.99 4.85 -14.24
N PRO A 196 -29.80 4.88 -13.17
CA PRO A 196 -31.23 4.62 -13.28
C PRO A 196 -31.96 5.73 -14.05
N GLY A 197 -33.15 5.43 -14.55
CA GLY A 197 -33.97 6.38 -15.32
C GLY A 197 -34.41 7.62 -14.56
N ASN A 198 -34.37 7.62 -13.21
CA ASN A 198 -34.69 8.76 -12.37
C ASN A 198 -33.47 9.64 -12.02
N PHE A 199 -32.27 9.29 -12.47
CA PHE A 199 -31.07 10.11 -12.26
C PHE A 199 -31.21 11.47 -12.94
N SER A 200 -30.85 12.54 -12.24
CA SER A 200 -30.96 13.92 -12.74
C SER A 200 -29.65 14.70 -12.60
N LEU A 201 -29.34 15.48 -13.63
CA LEU A 201 -28.13 16.26 -13.74
C LEU A 201 -28.46 17.63 -14.35
N TYR A 202 -27.95 18.70 -13.74
CA TYR A 202 -28.14 20.06 -14.23
C TYR A 202 -26.82 20.81 -14.28
N GLU A 203 -26.45 21.30 -15.44
CA GLU A 203 -25.27 22.15 -15.61
C GLU A 203 -25.58 23.59 -15.19
N GLN A 204 -24.66 24.15 -14.40
CA GLN A 204 -24.63 25.56 -14.00
C GLN A 204 -23.32 26.16 -14.53
N GLU A 205 -23.16 27.48 -14.42
CA GLU A 205 -21.96 28.17 -14.94
C GLU A 205 -20.65 27.58 -14.37
N ASP A 206 -20.59 27.36 -13.05
CA ASP A 206 -19.36 27.00 -12.32
C ASP A 206 -19.38 25.58 -11.71
N TYR A 207 -20.44 24.80 -11.94
CA TYR A 207 -20.54 23.41 -11.43
C TYR A 207 -21.65 22.63 -12.15
N VAL A 208 -21.69 21.31 -11.93
CA VAL A 208 -22.81 20.45 -12.33
C VAL A 208 -23.49 19.91 -11.07
N SER A 209 -24.82 20.05 -10.97
CA SER A 209 -25.62 19.50 -9.87
C SER A 209 -26.03 18.06 -10.16
N LEU A 210 -25.95 17.18 -9.17
CA LEU A 210 -26.32 15.76 -9.24
C LEU A 210 -27.39 15.45 -8.19
N ASN A 211 -28.55 14.95 -8.63
CA ASN A 211 -29.66 14.51 -7.77
C ASN A 211 -29.93 15.47 -6.58
N ASP A 212 -29.87 16.78 -6.85
CA ASP A 212 -30.10 17.92 -5.95
C ASP A 212 -29.21 18.06 -4.69
N ASN A 213 -28.34 17.09 -4.37
CA ASN A 213 -27.58 17.06 -3.11
C ASN A 213 -26.06 17.12 -3.27
N GLN A 214 -25.54 16.83 -4.45
CA GLN A 214 -24.10 16.84 -4.73
C GLN A 214 -23.79 17.71 -5.95
N ILE A 215 -22.55 18.17 -6.04
CA ILE A 215 -22.05 18.89 -7.21
C ILE A 215 -20.74 18.30 -7.71
N PHE A 216 -20.50 18.40 -9.02
CA PHE A 216 -19.16 18.32 -9.61
C PHE A 216 -18.57 19.70 -9.81
N ILE A 217 -17.29 19.84 -9.50
CA ILE A 217 -16.46 20.97 -9.91
C ILE A 217 -15.28 20.42 -10.69
N SER A 218 -15.24 20.74 -11.98
CA SER A 218 -14.12 20.41 -12.86
C SER A 218 -13.13 21.56 -12.85
N LEU A 219 -11.85 21.26 -12.62
CA LEU A 219 -10.75 22.22 -12.63
C LEU A 219 -9.83 21.92 -13.81
N GLU A 220 -9.42 22.98 -14.50
CA GLU A 220 -8.43 22.94 -15.57
C GLU A 220 -7.21 23.80 -15.21
N ALA A 221 -6.04 23.42 -15.72
CA ALA A 221 -4.82 24.21 -15.52
C ALA A 221 -4.73 25.34 -16.56
N GLY A 222 -5.02 26.57 -16.12
CA GLY A 222 -4.86 27.79 -16.93
C GLY A 222 -3.40 28.22 -17.10
N LYS A 223 -2.53 27.92 -16.12
CA LYS A 223 -1.08 28.10 -16.22
C LYS A 223 -0.34 26.93 -15.59
N ARG A 224 0.76 26.51 -16.22
CA ARG A 224 1.63 25.41 -15.81
C ARG A 224 3.00 25.94 -15.38
N PRO A 225 3.72 25.20 -14.51
CA PRO A 225 5.12 25.50 -14.21
C PRO A 225 5.99 25.35 -15.47
N SER A 226 7.16 26.01 -15.47
CA SER A 226 8.15 25.86 -16.53
C SER A 226 8.80 24.47 -16.54
N GLU A 227 8.90 23.84 -15.38
CA GLU A 227 9.44 22.49 -15.21
C GLU A 227 8.50 21.66 -14.33
N TRP A 228 8.35 20.39 -14.67
CA TRP A 228 7.60 19.43 -13.87
C TRP A 228 8.26 18.06 -13.90
N ARG A 229 8.00 17.24 -12.88
CA ARG A 229 8.57 15.90 -12.72
C ARG A 229 7.46 14.96 -12.27
N LEU A 230 7.51 13.72 -12.75
CA LEU A 230 6.54 12.69 -12.37
C LEU A 230 6.46 12.50 -10.85
N SER A 231 7.61 12.52 -10.15
CA SER A 231 7.65 12.38 -8.70
C SER A 231 6.90 13.48 -7.94
N ALA A 232 6.69 14.65 -8.54
CA ALA A 232 5.96 15.77 -7.94
C ALA A 232 4.43 15.68 -8.17
N MET A 233 3.94 14.64 -8.86
CA MET A 233 2.50 14.41 -9.04
C MET A 233 1.81 14.06 -7.71
N ASP A 234 2.54 13.58 -6.70
CA ASP A 234 2.03 13.37 -5.34
C ASP A 234 1.50 14.66 -4.69
N LEU A 235 2.04 15.83 -5.07
CA LEU A 235 1.57 17.14 -4.60
C LEU A 235 0.13 17.45 -5.00
N PHE A 236 -0.41 16.79 -6.04
CA PHE A 236 -1.82 16.90 -6.39
C PHE A 236 -2.71 16.26 -5.32
N LEU A 237 -2.21 15.28 -4.56
CA LEU A 237 -2.92 14.69 -3.43
C LEU A 237 -2.77 15.51 -2.14
N GLY A 238 -1.79 16.43 -2.10
CA GLY A 238 -1.48 17.27 -0.96
C GLY A 238 -0.04 17.19 -0.51
N ASN A 239 0.37 18.08 0.41
CA ASN A 239 1.72 18.10 0.97
C ASN A 239 1.75 17.41 2.33
N GLU A 240 2.38 16.24 2.42
CA GLU A 240 2.43 15.46 3.65
C GLU A 240 3.11 16.17 4.83
N LEU A 241 4.08 17.05 4.58
CA LEU A 241 4.80 17.76 5.64
C LEU A 241 3.96 18.88 6.26
N ARG A 242 2.87 19.29 5.60
CA ARG A 242 1.98 20.36 6.05
C ARG A 242 0.70 19.79 6.65
N ARG A 243 0.20 20.42 7.71
CA ARG A 243 -1.06 20.01 8.36
C ARG A 243 -2.24 20.36 7.46
N ASP A 244 -3.21 19.45 7.38
CA ASP A 244 -4.49 19.62 6.66
C ASP A 244 -4.37 19.97 5.17
N GLU A 245 -3.23 19.64 4.55
CA GLU A 245 -2.97 19.87 3.14
C GLU A 245 -3.22 18.58 2.34
N TYR A 246 -4.49 18.22 2.16
CA TYR A 246 -4.98 17.09 1.34
C TYR A 246 -6.38 17.39 0.78
N ILE A 247 -6.83 16.62 -0.21
CA ILE A 247 -8.16 16.80 -0.82
C ILE A 247 -9.24 16.16 0.06
N LYS A 248 -10.18 16.95 0.60
CA LYS A 248 -11.26 16.46 1.46
C LYS A 248 -12.46 15.90 0.70
N ALA A 249 -12.85 16.54 -0.41
CA ALA A 249 -13.91 16.04 -1.29
C ALA A 249 -13.49 14.74 -1.97
N ASN A 250 -14.44 13.98 -2.51
CA ASN A 250 -14.09 12.94 -3.45
C ASN A 250 -13.51 13.58 -4.72
N PHE A 251 -12.55 12.91 -5.34
CA PHE A 251 -11.81 13.50 -6.46
C PHE A 251 -11.41 12.48 -7.51
N LEU A 252 -11.22 13.02 -8.71
CA LEU A 252 -10.72 12.35 -9.89
C LEU A 252 -9.64 13.25 -10.50
N ILE A 253 -8.40 12.78 -10.50
CA ILE A 253 -7.31 13.41 -11.26
C ILE A 253 -7.17 12.62 -12.56
N HIS A 254 -7.52 13.26 -13.67
CA HIS A 254 -7.55 12.65 -14.99
C HIS A 254 -6.39 13.18 -15.83
N PHE A 255 -5.60 12.25 -16.36
CA PHE A 255 -4.73 12.48 -17.50
C PHE A 255 -5.26 11.69 -18.70
N GLY A 256 -5.48 12.38 -19.80
CA GLY A 256 -5.87 11.80 -21.08
C GLY A 256 -4.86 12.17 -22.15
N LEU A 257 -4.51 11.21 -23.00
CA LEU A 257 -3.62 11.38 -24.14
C LEU A 257 -4.31 10.81 -25.38
N GLN A 258 -4.26 11.56 -26.48
CA GLN A 258 -4.74 11.16 -27.79
C GLN A 258 -3.61 11.26 -28.81
N ILE A 259 -3.33 10.18 -29.53
CA ILE A 259 -2.41 10.20 -30.68
C ILE A 259 -3.12 10.87 -31.86
N ILE A 260 -2.54 11.97 -32.37
CA ILE A 260 -3.18 12.74 -33.46
C ILE A 260 -3.10 11.94 -34.78
N PRO A 261 -4.16 11.93 -35.62
CA PRO A 261 -4.17 11.23 -36.90
C PRO A 261 -3.05 11.59 -37.88
N ASN A 262 -2.75 12.89 -38.04
CA ASN A 262 -1.87 13.38 -39.09
C ASN A 262 -0.51 13.84 -38.53
N GLN A 263 0.32 12.87 -38.15
CA GLN A 263 1.63 13.10 -37.53
C GLN A 263 2.61 13.88 -38.43
N LEU A 264 2.63 13.58 -39.73
CA LEU A 264 3.51 14.26 -40.69
C LEU A 264 3.18 15.75 -40.78
N VAL A 265 1.90 16.11 -40.93
CA VAL A 265 1.47 17.52 -40.98
C VAL A 265 1.74 18.22 -39.65
N ALA A 266 1.50 17.56 -38.52
CA ALA A 266 1.79 18.14 -37.21
C ALA A 266 3.29 18.43 -37.03
N LYS A 267 4.16 17.51 -37.47
CA LYS A 267 5.62 17.70 -37.47
C LYS A 267 6.05 18.86 -38.37
N THR A 268 5.57 18.91 -39.60
CA THR A 268 5.86 20.03 -40.52
C THR A 268 5.40 21.36 -39.92
N SER A 269 4.20 21.41 -39.34
CA SER A 269 3.69 22.61 -38.67
C SER A 269 4.56 23.08 -37.51
N ALA A 270 5.10 22.16 -36.71
CA ALA A 270 6.01 22.49 -35.61
C ALA A 270 7.34 23.06 -36.13
N ILE A 271 7.92 22.45 -37.16
CA ILE A 271 9.16 22.93 -37.81
C ILE A 271 8.97 24.34 -38.37
N THR A 272 7.89 24.56 -39.14
CA THR A 272 7.59 25.87 -39.71
C THR A 272 7.36 26.94 -38.63
N LYS A 273 6.69 26.59 -37.53
CA LYS A 273 6.50 27.51 -36.39
C LYS A 273 7.84 27.87 -35.74
N ARG A 274 8.77 26.92 -35.58
CA ARG A 274 10.12 27.15 -35.05
C ARG A 274 10.91 28.12 -35.92
N GLU A 275 10.95 27.86 -37.23
CA GLU A 275 11.66 28.72 -38.19
C GLU A 275 11.06 30.14 -38.26
N ALA A 276 9.76 30.29 -38.05
CA ALA A 276 9.13 31.61 -37.95
C ALA A 276 9.54 32.34 -36.65
N LEU A 277 9.58 31.66 -35.51
CA LEU A 277 10.03 32.23 -34.24
C LEU A 277 11.51 32.65 -34.28
N GLU A 278 12.39 31.79 -34.81
CA GLU A 278 13.81 32.10 -34.97
C GLU A 278 14.02 33.33 -35.88
N ARG A 279 13.28 33.43 -36.98
CA ARG A 279 13.30 34.63 -37.85
C ARG A 279 12.86 35.89 -37.10
N ASN A 280 11.81 35.82 -36.30
CA ASN A 280 11.33 36.96 -35.52
C ASN A 280 12.36 37.40 -34.46
N ILE A 281 13.00 36.45 -33.77
CA ILE A 281 14.06 36.71 -32.79
C ILE A 281 15.25 37.38 -33.47
N ASN A 282 15.71 36.84 -34.60
CA ASN A 282 16.82 37.39 -35.38
C ASN A 282 16.51 38.79 -35.96
N ALA A 283 15.25 39.07 -36.26
CA ALA A 283 14.77 40.40 -36.66
C ALA A 283 14.73 41.42 -35.50
N GLY A 284 15.13 41.04 -34.28
CA GLY A 284 15.23 41.92 -33.11
C GLY A 284 13.97 41.96 -32.23
N MET A 285 12.92 41.20 -32.54
CA MET A 285 11.67 41.17 -31.76
C MET A 285 11.85 40.57 -30.36
N GLY A 286 12.90 39.76 -30.14
CA GLY A 286 13.20 39.19 -28.83
C GLY A 286 13.50 40.24 -27.75
N LYS A 287 13.95 41.44 -28.13
CA LYS A 287 14.18 42.56 -27.21
C LYS A 287 12.88 43.16 -26.65
N PHE A 288 11.78 43.04 -27.38
CA PHE A 288 10.47 43.60 -27.01
C PHE A 288 9.54 42.56 -26.36
N PHE A 289 9.77 41.26 -26.63
CA PHE A 289 8.96 40.17 -26.11
C PHE A 289 9.86 39.07 -25.52
N PRO A 290 10.21 39.14 -24.21
CA PRO A 290 11.15 38.21 -23.58
C PRO A 290 10.68 36.75 -23.61
N ASN A 291 9.37 36.50 -23.70
CA ASN A 291 8.81 35.15 -23.77
C ASN A 291 9.04 34.46 -25.13
N LEU A 292 9.36 35.20 -26.20
CA LEU A 292 9.63 34.61 -27.52
C LEU A 292 10.84 33.66 -27.48
N GLN A 293 11.86 34.02 -26.70
CA GLN A 293 13.08 33.22 -26.58
C GLN A 293 12.77 31.86 -25.94
N LEU A 294 12.00 31.86 -24.84
CA LEU A 294 11.55 30.65 -24.16
C LEU A 294 10.66 29.77 -25.05
N GLU A 295 9.73 30.38 -25.80
CA GLU A 295 8.87 29.63 -26.74
C GLU A 295 9.69 29.00 -27.88
N ALA A 296 10.73 29.68 -28.36
CA ALA A 296 11.60 29.14 -29.39
C ALA A 296 12.47 27.97 -28.87
N GLU A 297 13.00 28.08 -27.65
CA GLU A 297 13.78 27.01 -27.01
C GLU A 297 12.92 25.76 -26.74
N ASP A 298 11.72 25.94 -26.19
CA ASP A 298 10.76 24.84 -25.96
C ASP A 298 10.38 24.15 -27.27
N LEU A 299 10.05 24.95 -28.31
CA LEU A 299 9.69 24.41 -29.61
C LEU A 299 10.87 23.75 -30.33
N ALA A 300 12.11 24.20 -30.11
CA ALA A 300 13.30 23.54 -30.62
C ALA A 300 13.49 22.15 -30.00
N GLY A 301 13.27 22.03 -28.69
CA GLY A 301 13.26 20.73 -27.99
C GLY A 301 12.18 19.79 -28.56
N ALA A 302 10.96 20.29 -28.71
CA ALA A 302 9.86 19.52 -29.30
C ALA A 302 10.16 19.05 -30.74
N VAL A 303 10.72 19.93 -31.58
CA VAL A 303 11.13 19.57 -32.96
C VAL A 303 12.23 18.51 -32.96
N ALA A 304 13.22 18.61 -32.07
CA ALA A 304 14.27 17.60 -31.94
C ALA A 304 13.69 16.22 -31.56
N SER A 305 12.74 16.18 -30.62
CA SER A 305 12.01 14.95 -30.26
C SER A 305 11.22 14.38 -31.44
N LEU A 306 10.53 15.21 -32.23
CA LEU A 306 9.82 14.75 -33.43
C LEU A 306 10.77 14.26 -34.53
N GLN A 307 11.99 14.79 -34.61
CA GLN A 307 13.02 14.32 -35.53
C GLN A 307 13.58 12.95 -35.12
N SER A 308 13.63 12.65 -33.82
CA SER A 308 14.06 11.35 -33.28
C SER A 308 12.98 10.26 -33.26
N GLY A 309 11.81 10.53 -33.86
CA GLY A 309 10.73 9.55 -34.02
C GLY A 309 9.62 9.65 -32.97
N ASP A 310 9.64 10.67 -32.11
CA ASP A 310 8.52 10.95 -31.20
C ASP A 310 7.27 11.44 -31.97
N ARG A 311 6.15 11.52 -31.27
CA ARG A 311 4.83 11.77 -31.85
C ARG A 311 4.14 12.95 -31.20
N VAL A 312 3.33 13.65 -31.99
CA VAL A 312 2.48 14.75 -31.51
C VAL A 312 1.19 14.18 -30.95
N VAL A 313 0.85 14.61 -29.74
CA VAL A 313 -0.34 14.18 -29.02
C VAL A 313 -1.16 15.36 -28.55
N ASN A 314 -2.46 15.15 -28.37
CA ASN A 314 -3.28 16.04 -27.54
C ASN A 314 -3.38 15.45 -26.14
N ILE A 315 -3.13 16.26 -25.12
CA ILE A 315 -3.30 15.88 -23.72
C ILE A 315 -4.42 16.68 -23.05
N HIS A 316 -5.07 16.04 -22.07
CA HIS A 316 -6.05 16.62 -21.17
C HIS A 316 -5.62 16.33 -19.74
N LEU A 317 -5.53 17.35 -18.89
CA LEU A 317 -5.22 17.21 -17.47
C LEU A 317 -6.27 17.98 -16.68
N ASN A 318 -7.14 17.24 -15.99
CA ASN A 318 -8.27 17.81 -15.27
C ASN A 318 -8.31 17.26 -13.84
N VAL A 319 -8.76 18.08 -12.90
CA VAL A 319 -9.04 17.66 -11.54
C VAL A 319 -10.51 17.91 -11.27
N ILE A 320 -11.25 16.83 -11.06
CA ILE A 320 -12.68 16.87 -10.83
C ILE A 320 -12.92 16.53 -9.36
N MET A 321 -13.75 17.32 -8.68
CA MET A 321 -14.15 17.06 -7.30
C MET A 321 -15.66 16.93 -7.21
N TRP A 322 -16.14 15.97 -6.41
CA TRP A 322 -17.56 15.84 -6.12
C TRP A 322 -17.82 15.60 -4.65
N ASP A 323 -18.82 16.31 -4.14
CA ASP A 323 -19.33 16.20 -2.78
C ASP A 323 -20.58 17.09 -2.63
N GLN A 324 -21.08 17.25 -1.40
CA GLN A 324 -21.98 18.34 -1.04
C GLN A 324 -21.38 19.69 -1.42
N LYS A 325 -22.25 20.61 -1.87
CA LYS A 325 -21.89 21.92 -2.45
C LYS A 325 -20.78 22.67 -1.69
N ASN A 326 -20.88 22.77 -0.37
CA ASN A 326 -19.90 23.51 0.45
C ASN A 326 -18.56 22.79 0.54
N LYS A 327 -18.56 21.46 0.70
CA LYS A 327 -17.35 20.64 0.80
C LYS A 327 -16.61 20.58 -0.53
N ALA A 328 -17.32 20.41 -1.65
CA ALA A 328 -16.75 20.44 -3.00
C ALA A 328 -16.12 21.81 -3.34
N LYS A 329 -16.86 22.92 -3.12
CA LYS A 329 -16.31 24.28 -3.36
C LYS A 329 -15.11 24.59 -2.47
N GLY A 330 -15.18 24.21 -1.20
CA GLY A 330 -14.07 24.39 -0.25
C GLY A 330 -12.81 23.62 -0.68
N ALA A 331 -12.97 22.34 -1.04
CA ALA A 331 -11.87 21.49 -1.49
C ALA A 331 -11.24 22.01 -2.79
N ALA A 332 -12.06 22.42 -3.78
CA ALA A 332 -11.57 22.98 -5.04
C ALA A 332 -10.77 24.27 -4.82
N SER A 333 -11.28 25.19 -4.00
CA SER A 333 -10.56 26.42 -3.65
C SER A 333 -9.25 26.13 -2.92
N GLN A 334 -9.25 25.18 -1.99
CA GLN A 334 -8.07 24.77 -1.24
C GLN A 334 -7.00 24.18 -2.18
N PHE A 335 -7.40 23.24 -3.05
CA PHE A 335 -6.52 22.64 -4.05
C PHE A 335 -5.88 23.68 -4.98
N CYS A 336 -6.67 24.60 -5.52
CA CYS A 336 -6.15 25.70 -6.33
C CYS A 336 -5.14 26.57 -5.57
N SER A 337 -5.33 26.79 -4.27
CA SER A 337 -4.39 27.55 -3.45
C SER A 337 -3.11 26.78 -3.12
N GLN A 338 -3.20 25.46 -2.94
CA GLN A 338 -2.06 24.59 -2.66
C GLN A 338 -1.14 24.52 -3.88
N LEU A 339 -1.69 24.18 -5.04
CA LEU A 339 -0.92 23.99 -6.27
C LEU A 339 -0.31 25.28 -6.85
N ARG A 340 -0.88 26.45 -6.51
CA ARG A 340 -0.26 27.75 -6.83
C ARG A 340 1.17 27.89 -6.30
N ARG A 341 1.49 27.25 -5.17
CA ARG A 341 2.84 27.24 -4.60
C ARG A 341 3.84 26.47 -5.46
N SER A 342 3.34 25.53 -6.24
CA SER A 342 4.09 24.74 -7.23
C SER A 342 3.93 25.32 -8.64
N SER A 343 3.55 26.61 -8.75
CA SER A 343 3.33 27.35 -10.01
C SER A 343 2.21 26.82 -10.92
N TRP A 344 1.42 25.87 -10.47
CA TRP A 344 0.20 25.44 -11.14
C TRP A 344 -0.96 26.38 -10.82
N HIS A 345 -1.65 26.88 -11.83
CA HIS A 345 -2.81 27.74 -11.65
C HIS A 345 -4.04 27.03 -12.21
N PHE A 346 -4.72 26.29 -11.34
CA PHE A 346 -6.00 25.68 -11.64
C PHE A 346 -7.15 26.66 -11.46
N VAL A 347 -8.12 26.60 -12.36
CA VAL A 347 -9.37 27.37 -12.31
C VAL A 347 -10.55 26.44 -12.57
N PRO A 348 -11.73 26.69 -11.99
CA PRO A 348 -12.95 26.01 -12.40
C PRO A 348 -13.20 26.21 -13.89
N CYS A 349 -13.61 25.14 -14.57
CA CYS A 349 -14.17 25.23 -15.91
C CYS A 349 -15.40 26.15 -15.88
N LYS A 350 -15.79 26.68 -17.05
CA LYS A 350 -17.04 27.41 -17.22
C LYS A 350 -17.81 26.79 -18.35
N TYR A 351 -19.08 26.43 -18.12
CA TYR A 351 -20.01 25.85 -19.10
C TYR A 351 -19.63 24.48 -19.71
N ASP A 352 -18.40 23.99 -19.55
CA ASP A 352 -17.91 22.73 -20.12
C ASP A 352 -17.77 21.61 -19.08
N HIS A 353 -18.37 21.76 -17.89
CA HIS A 353 -18.14 20.86 -16.77
C HIS A 353 -18.51 19.41 -17.09
N LEU A 354 -19.71 19.22 -17.65
CA LEU A 354 -20.18 17.89 -18.01
C LEU A 354 -19.31 17.27 -19.10
N ALA A 355 -18.91 18.06 -20.09
CA ALA A 355 -18.04 17.60 -21.17
C ALA A 355 -16.67 17.14 -20.66
N VAL A 356 -16.09 17.89 -19.71
CA VAL A 356 -14.84 17.51 -19.05
C VAL A 356 -15.00 16.24 -18.22
N VAL A 357 -16.10 16.11 -17.45
CA VAL A 357 -16.38 14.89 -16.67
C VAL A 357 -16.48 13.66 -17.58
N LEU A 358 -17.26 13.76 -18.66
CA LEU A 358 -17.40 12.67 -19.64
C LEU A 358 -16.06 12.32 -20.30
N ALA A 359 -15.30 13.32 -20.75
CA ALA A 359 -13.98 13.10 -21.34
C ALA A 359 -12.98 12.46 -20.37
N SER A 360 -13.20 12.63 -19.06
CA SER A 360 -12.37 12.02 -18.02
C SER A 360 -12.72 10.56 -17.72
N LEU A 361 -13.89 10.05 -18.13
CA LEU A 361 -14.28 8.66 -17.91
C LEU A 361 -13.47 7.69 -18.79
N PRO A 362 -13.25 6.43 -18.37
CA PRO A 362 -12.44 5.47 -19.11
C PRO A 362 -12.97 5.27 -20.53
N MET A 363 -12.08 5.20 -21.52
CA MET A 363 -12.37 4.94 -22.93
C MET A 363 -13.25 5.96 -23.68
N GLN A 364 -13.59 7.12 -23.10
CA GLN A 364 -14.51 8.08 -23.73
C GLN A 364 -13.86 9.09 -24.67
N LEU A 365 -12.53 9.25 -24.65
CA LEU A 365 -11.88 10.34 -25.40
C LEU A 365 -12.11 10.26 -26.91
N VAL A 366 -12.09 9.05 -27.48
CA VAL A 366 -12.06 8.83 -28.93
C VAL A 366 -13.07 7.78 -29.41
N GLU A 367 -13.65 8.06 -30.56
CA GLU A 367 -14.60 7.22 -31.30
C GLU A 367 -14.21 7.25 -32.79
N ALA A 368 -14.43 6.16 -33.52
CA ALA A 368 -14.28 6.19 -34.98
C ALA A 368 -15.37 7.10 -35.59
N ALA A 369 -14.98 7.93 -36.57
CA ALA A 369 -15.96 8.70 -37.31
C ALA A 369 -16.62 7.82 -38.40
N PRO A 370 -17.95 7.92 -38.60
CA PRO A 370 -18.62 7.23 -39.68
C PRO A 370 -18.13 7.76 -41.04
N ASN A 371 -17.95 6.85 -42.00
CA ASN A 371 -17.62 7.22 -43.38
C ASN A 371 -18.78 8.03 -43.97
N SER A 372 -18.53 9.28 -44.39
CA SER A 372 -19.57 10.08 -45.05
C SER A 372 -19.97 9.46 -46.39
N LEU A 373 -21.24 9.61 -46.78
CA LEU A 373 -21.80 9.13 -48.06
C LEU A 373 -21.03 9.65 -49.29
N MET A 374 -20.36 10.80 -49.18
CA MET A 374 -19.53 11.41 -50.23
C MET A 374 -18.17 10.71 -50.41
N GLY A 375 -17.74 9.87 -49.46
CA GLY A 375 -16.53 9.05 -49.52
C GLY A 375 -16.70 7.71 -50.25
N LYS A 376 -17.91 7.37 -50.74
CA LYS A 376 -18.18 6.12 -51.45
C LYS A 376 -17.50 6.02 -52.83
N PHE A 377 -17.13 7.15 -53.44
CA PHE A 377 -16.49 7.17 -54.76
C PHE A 377 -14.97 6.95 -54.76
N ASN A 378 -14.31 6.98 -53.60
CA ASN A 378 -12.86 6.80 -53.49
C ASN A 378 -12.49 5.69 -52.48
N ARG A 379 -12.64 4.42 -52.87
CA ARG A 379 -12.23 3.27 -52.04
C ARG A 379 -10.73 3.28 -51.68
N PHE A 380 -9.88 3.87 -52.53
CA PHE A 380 -8.43 3.95 -52.28
C PHE A 380 -8.03 4.92 -51.14
N ASN A 381 -8.83 5.97 -50.86
CA ASN A 381 -8.54 6.93 -49.79
C ASN A 381 -9.14 6.56 -48.41
N ASN A 382 -10.09 5.63 -48.37
CA ASN A 382 -10.76 5.23 -47.12
C ASN A 382 -9.87 4.36 -46.21
N ILE A 383 -8.80 3.75 -46.75
CA ILE A 383 -7.82 2.99 -45.96
C ILE A 383 -6.81 3.92 -45.27
N LEU A 384 -6.56 5.10 -45.86
CA LEU A 384 -5.52 6.04 -45.42
C LEU A 384 -6.01 7.15 -44.47
N ASN A 385 -7.32 7.33 -44.29
CA ASN A 385 -7.88 8.41 -43.48
C ASN A 385 -9.08 7.95 -42.63
N LYS A 386 -8.86 7.05 -41.68
CA LYS A 386 -9.82 6.85 -40.57
C LYS A 386 -9.87 8.14 -39.76
N ARG A 387 -10.96 8.91 -39.87
CA ARG A 387 -11.16 10.13 -39.08
C ARG A 387 -11.56 9.74 -37.66
N THR A 388 -10.88 10.32 -36.66
CA THR A 388 -11.23 10.17 -35.24
C THR A 388 -12.19 11.29 -34.83
N ARG A 389 -13.26 10.94 -34.11
CA ARG A 389 -14.17 11.87 -33.42
C ARG A 389 -14.20 11.53 -31.92
N GLY A 390 -15.08 12.15 -31.16
CA GLY A 390 -15.24 11.90 -29.73
C GLY A 390 -15.11 13.19 -28.93
N ILE A 391 -15.41 13.11 -27.64
CA ILE A 391 -15.47 14.30 -26.78
C ILE A 391 -14.09 14.90 -26.53
N GLY A 392 -13.03 14.07 -26.44
CA GLY A 392 -11.66 14.56 -26.33
C GLY A 392 -11.22 15.35 -27.56
N VAL A 393 -11.61 14.87 -28.75
CA VAL A 393 -11.36 15.58 -30.02
C VAL A 393 -12.10 16.91 -30.06
N ALA A 394 -13.36 16.93 -29.63
CA ALA A 394 -14.16 18.15 -29.56
C ALA A 394 -13.55 19.18 -28.60
N LEU A 395 -13.20 18.76 -27.38
CA LEU A 395 -12.53 19.60 -26.39
C LEU A 395 -11.18 20.13 -26.89
N SER A 396 -10.40 19.30 -27.58
CA SER A 396 -9.14 19.74 -28.21
C SER A 396 -9.35 20.82 -29.26
N ASN A 397 -10.41 20.69 -30.08
CA ASN A 397 -10.76 21.70 -31.08
C ASN A 397 -11.25 23.02 -30.45
N LEU A 398 -11.82 22.96 -29.25
CA LEU A 398 -12.19 24.13 -28.44
C LEU A 398 -10.98 24.74 -27.68
N GLY A 399 -9.78 24.21 -27.85
CA GLY A 399 -8.58 24.69 -27.18
C GLY A 399 -8.43 24.22 -25.73
N ARG A 400 -9.25 23.27 -25.27
CA ARG A 400 -9.14 22.64 -23.95
C ARG A 400 -8.09 21.53 -23.89
N GLY A 401 -7.76 20.94 -25.04
CA GLY A 401 -6.67 19.98 -25.19
C GLY A 401 -5.36 20.67 -25.57
N ILE A 402 -4.24 20.13 -25.12
CA ILE A 402 -2.91 20.71 -25.35
C ILE A 402 -2.08 19.82 -26.26
N ARG A 403 -1.50 20.44 -27.28
CA ARG A 403 -0.56 19.76 -28.17
C ARG A 403 0.82 19.70 -27.52
N THR A 404 1.37 18.50 -27.43
CA THR A 404 2.71 18.24 -26.90
C THR A 404 3.30 16.97 -27.52
N ILE A 405 4.43 16.53 -26.99
CA ILE A 405 5.18 15.36 -27.40
C ILE A 405 4.81 14.16 -26.53
N ALA A 406 4.64 12.99 -27.14
CA ALA A 406 4.15 11.79 -26.46
C ALA A 406 5.03 11.41 -25.26
N SER A 407 6.36 11.35 -25.43
CA SER A 407 7.23 10.94 -24.33
C SER A 407 7.37 11.96 -23.21
N GLU A 408 7.18 13.26 -23.47
CA GLU A 408 7.25 14.29 -22.44
C GLU A 408 6.04 14.24 -21.52
N SER A 409 4.88 13.86 -22.07
CA SER A 409 3.61 13.80 -21.34
C SER A 409 3.61 12.84 -20.13
N LYS A 410 4.56 11.89 -20.07
CA LYS A 410 4.74 10.95 -18.94
C LYS A 410 4.83 11.63 -17.58
N VAL A 411 5.32 12.88 -17.51
CA VAL A 411 5.50 13.60 -16.24
C VAL A 411 4.19 14.07 -15.61
N LEU A 412 3.08 13.96 -16.35
CA LEU A 412 1.75 14.36 -15.92
C LEU A 412 0.86 13.17 -15.53
N LEU A 413 1.40 11.94 -15.55
CA LEU A 413 0.64 10.75 -15.19
C LEU A 413 0.30 10.75 -13.68
N PRO A 414 -0.98 10.68 -13.29
CA PRO A 414 -1.38 10.65 -11.89
C PRO A 414 -1.25 9.22 -11.36
N ILE A 415 -0.01 8.71 -11.30
CA ILE A 415 0.28 7.35 -10.81
C ILE A 415 1.02 7.36 -9.46
N ILE A 416 1.47 8.51 -8.97
CA ILE A 416 2.18 8.64 -7.70
C ILE A 416 1.20 8.98 -6.57
N GLY A 417 1.25 8.24 -5.46
CA GLY A 417 0.41 8.43 -4.29
C GLY A 417 0.88 7.66 -3.06
N GLU A 418 -0.02 7.47 -2.08
CA GLU A 418 0.30 6.72 -0.86
C GLU A 418 0.14 5.21 -1.08
N TRP A 419 0.95 4.42 -0.38
CA TRP A 419 0.90 2.97 -0.46
C TRP A 419 -0.44 2.45 0.08
N LYS A 420 -1.08 1.54 -0.67
CA LYS A 420 -2.36 0.92 -0.30
C LYS A 420 -2.21 -0.24 0.68
N GLY A 421 -0.99 -0.62 1.04
CA GLY A 421 -0.71 -1.76 1.90
C GLY A 421 -0.66 -3.10 1.17
N ASP A 422 -0.48 -4.17 1.93
CA ASP A 422 -0.59 -5.56 1.45
C ASP A 422 -2.01 -6.06 1.67
N LEU A 423 -2.84 -6.03 0.61
CA LEU A 423 -4.26 -6.40 0.68
C LEU A 423 -4.49 -7.87 1.03
N SER A 424 -3.48 -8.71 0.83
CA SER A 424 -3.52 -10.14 1.15
C SER A 424 -3.16 -10.44 2.62
N SER A 425 -2.57 -9.48 3.33
CA SER A 425 -2.17 -9.62 4.73
C SER A 425 -2.78 -8.50 5.58
N PRO A 426 -4.10 -8.56 5.88
CA PRO A 426 -4.83 -7.52 6.61
C PRO A 426 -4.45 -7.51 8.10
N GLY A 427 -3.24 -7.01 8.36
CA GLY A 427 -2.70 -6.68 9.67
C GLY A 427 -3.31 -5.40 10.22
N MET A 428 -2.46 -4.50 10.70
CA MET A 428 -2.86 -3.21 11.25
C MET A 428 -3.56 -2.38 10.19
N LEU A 429 -4.63 -1.69 10.59
CA LEU A 429 -5.35 -0.77 9.73
C LEU A 429 -4.86 0.65 10.00
N LEU A 430 -4.15 1.23 9.04
CA LEU A 430 -3.50 2.53 9.12
C LEU A 430 -4.06 3.49 8.07
N THR A 431 -3.75 4.77 8.23
CA THR A 431 -4.12 5.82 7.29
C THR A 431 -2.93 6.71 6.98
N GLY A 432 -2.71 6.99 5.71
CA GLY A 432 -1.71 7.94 5.24
C GLY A 432 -2.07 9.38 5.63
N ARG A 433 -1.10 10.30 5.49
CA ARG A 433 -1.28 11.73 5.81
C ARG A 433 -2.18 12.44 4.79
N ARG A 434 -2.33 11.87 3.58
CA ARG A 434 -3.27 12.32 2.55
C ARG A 434 -4.57 11.50 2.52
N GLY A 435 -4.70 10.57 3.47
CA GLY A 435 -5.94 9.86 3.76
C GLY A 435 -6.03 8.44 3.21
N GLN A 436 -5.05 7.93 2.46
CA GLN A 436 -5.10 6.56 1.95
C GLN A 436 -5.19 5.55 3.10
N ILE A 437 -6.25 4.74 3.11
CA ILE A 437 -6.35 3.61 4.02
C ILE A 437 -5.41 2.48 3.58
N MET A 438 -4.68 1.87 4.53
CA MET A 438 -3.67 0.86 4.23
C MET A 438 -3.61 -0.26 5.27
N TYR A 439 -3.30 -1.49 4.82
CA TYR A 439 -2.92 -2.59 5.69
C TYR A 439 -1.42 -2.67 5.85
N TRP A 440 -0.99 -2.91 7.08
CA TRP A 440 0.40 -3.20 7.35
C TRP A 440 0.52 -4.41 8.27
N SER A 441 1.32 -5.39 7.88
CA SER A 441 1.62 -6.57 8.67
C SER A 441 3.10 -6.88 8.55
N PRO A 442 3.82 -7.18 9.65
CA PRO A 442 5.19 -7.67 9.54
C PRO A 442 5.28 -9.00 8.79
N PHE A 443 4.19 -9.78 8.77
CA PHE A 443 4.07 -11.05 8.03
C PHE A 443 3.51 -10.87 6.60
N GLY A 444 3.38 -9.63 6.13
CA GLY A 444 2.98 -9.35 4.75
C GLY A 444 4.05 -9.78 3.77
N SER A 445 3.65 -10.32 2.62
CA SER A 445 4.55 -10.73 1.53
C SER A 445 5.06 -9.56 0.72
N ALA A 446 4.56 -8.34 0.95
CA ALA A 446 4.78 -7.21 0.07
C ALA A 446 5.30 -5.96 0.80
N LEU A 447 6.56 -5.61 0.53
CA LEU A 447 6.94 -4.19 0.39
C LEU A 447 6.58 -3.63 -1.01
N ILE A 448 6.16 -4.52 -1.93
CA ILE A 448 5.62 -4.24 -3.26
C ILE A 448 4.34 -5.08 -3.40
N GLY A 449 3.18 -4.42 -3.55
CA GLY A 449 1.85 -4.98 -3.28
C GLY A 449 1.52 -6.34 -3.91
N SER A 450 1.33 -7.36 -3.07
CA SER A 450 0.47 -8.51 -3.32
C SER A 450 -0.96 -8.15 -2.96
N ASN A 451 -1.92 -8.54 -3.78
CA ASN A 451 -3.32 -8.13 -3.63
C ASN A 451 -4.25 -9.34 -3.58
N LEU A 452 -5.53 -9.10 -3.30
CA LEU A 452 -6.62 -10.09 -3.28
C LEU A 452 -6.68 -11.04 -4.51
N TYR A 453 -6.09 -10.64 -5.64
CA TYR A 453 -6.14 -11.36 -6.92
C TYR A 453 -4.78 -11.87 -7.44
N SER A 454 -3.67 -11.71 -6.69
CA SER A 454 -2.37 -12.24 -7.14
C SER A 454 -1.39 -12.50 -5.98
N ALA A 455 -0.79 -13.69 -6.00
CA ALA A 455 0.15 -14.21 -5.00
C ALA A 455 1.64 -13.91 -5.29
N TYR A 456 1.95 -13.13 -6.33
CA TYR A 456 3.34 -12.91 -6.77
C TYR A 456 3.91 -11.58 -6.26
N ALA A 457 4.24 -11.52 -4.96
CA ALA A 457 5.14 -10.52 -4.40
C ALA A 457 6.47 -11.17 -4.01
N ALA A 458 7.57 -10.40 -4.07
CA ALA A 458 8.87 -10.87 -3.57
C ALA A 458 8.74 -11.16 -2.07
N PRO A 459 8.91 -12.40 -1.61
CA PRO A 459 8.58 -12.78 -0.25
C PRO A 459 9.42 -11.96 0.73
N ASN A 460 8.76 -11.30 1.68
CA ASN A 460 9.47 -10.75 2.82
C ASN A 460 10.07 -11.93 3.59
N GLU A 461 11.40 -12.04 3.57
CA GLU A 461 12.05 -13.15 4.25
C GLU A 461 12.33 -12.86 5.73
N ASN A 462 12.10 -11.64 6.22
CA ASN A 462 12.35 -11.27 7.61
C ASN A 462 11.23 -10.39 8.19
N PHE A 463 10.56 -10.90 9.21
CA PHE A 463 9.39 -10.26 9.82
C PHE A 463 9.75 -9.40 11.04
N ASN A 464 11.04 -9.31 11.42
CA ASN A 464 11.46 -8.60 12.62
C ASN A 464 11.23 -7.09 12.49
N LEU A 465 10.88 -6.44 13.61
CA LEU A 465 10.50 -5.03 13.68
C LEU A 465 11.30 -4.29 14.76
N CYS A 466 11.66 -3.04 14.49
CA CYS A 466 12.23 -2.12 15.47
C CYS A 466 11.30 -0.91 15.61
N ILE A 467 10.92 -0.58 16.84
CA ILE A 467 10.08 0.55 17.20
C ILE A 467 10.94 1.51 18.01
N ALA A 468 11.30 2.66 17.45
CA ALA A 468 12.09 3.67 18.15
C ALA A 468 11.24 4.89 18.50
N GLY A 469 11.39 5.41 19.72
CA GLY A 469 10.68 6.60 20.16
C GLY A 469 11.01 6.99 21.60
N VAL A 470 10.88 8.29 21.91
CA VAL A 470 11.07 8.80 23.27
C VAL A 470 9.98 8.26 24.23
N PRO A 471 10.20 8.25 25.56
CA PRO A 471 9.13 7.94 26.51
C PRO A 471 7.89 8.81 26.27
N GLY A 472 6.70 8.20 26.27
CA GLY A 472 5.44 8.89 26.00
C GLY A 472 5.11 9.12 24.51
N SER A 473 5.96 8.70 23.56
CA SER A 473 5.68 8.86 22.12
C SER A 473 4.59 7.93 21.56
N GLY A 474 4.05 7.02 22.37
CA GLY A 474 3.04 6.04 21.95
C GLY A 474 3.57 4.66 21.54
N LYS A 475 4.83 4.31 21.85
CA LYS A 475 5.40 2.98 21.55
C LYS A 475 4.52 1.83 22.00
N SER A 476 4.13 1.81 23.29
CA SER A 476 3.28 0.77 23.86
C SER A 476 1.87 0.74 23.28
N VAL A 477 1.36 1.88 22.77
CA VAL A 477 0.06 1.93 22.06
C VAL A 477 0.17 1.23 20.71
N PHE A 478 1.23 1.53 19.95
CA PHE A 478 1.50 0.87 18.68
C PHE A 478 1.72 -0.64 18.85
N MET A 479 2.51 -1.06 19.84
CA MET A 479 2.74 -2.48 20.13
C MET A 479 1.45 -3.21 20.52
N GLN A 480 0.57 -2.58 21.31
CA GLN A 480 -0.73 -3.18 21.64
C GLN A 480 -1.63 -3.32 20.42
N GLU A 481 -1.63 -2.35 19.51
CA GLU A 481 -2.37 -2.44 18.24
C GLU A 481 -1.81 -3.57 17.36
N LEU A 482 -0.48 -3.69 17.26
CA LEU A 482 0.17 -4.79 16.54
C LEU A 482 -0.22 -6.15 17.14
N MET A 483 -0.14 -6.29 18.46
CA MET A 483 -0.58 -7.50 19.17
C MET A 483 -2.04 -7.85 18.87
N LEU A 484 -2.96 -6.90 19.01
CA LEU A 484 -4.38 -7.12 18.74
C LEU A 484 -4.62 -7.52 17.28
N SER A 485 -3.88 -6.93 16.35
CA SER A 485 -3.97 -7.28 14.93
C SER A 485 -3.52 -8.72 14.67
N ILE A 486 -2.40 -9.15 15.24
CA ILE A 486 -1.88 -10.52 15.05
C ILE A 486 -2.78 -11.55 15.73
N LEU A 487 -3.24 -11.28 16.96
CA LEU A 487 -4.21 -12.15 17.62
C LEU A 487 -5.53 -12.23 16.85
N GLY A 488 -5.98 -11.10 16.29
CA GLY A 488 -7.21 -11.01 15.51
C GLY A 488 -7.21 -11.91 14.26
N ILE A 489 -6.06 -12.21 13.66
CA ILE A 489 -5.98 -13.16 12.53
C ILE A 489 -5.72 -14.61 12.96
N GLY A 490 -5.69 -14.87 14.28
CA GLY A 490 -5.43 -16.19 14.88
C GLY A 490 -3.94 -16.45 15.19
N GLY A 491 -3.09 -15.41 15.21
CA GLY A 491 -1.69 -15.53 15.60
C GLY A 491 -1.49 -15.79 17.10
N LYS A 492 -0.24 -15.98 17.51
CA LYS A 492 0.17 -16.13 18.92
C LYS A 492 1.14 -15.01 19.28
N VAL A 493 0.99 -14.41 20.48
CA VAL A 493 1.79 -13.26 20.89
C VAL A 493 2.39 -13.48 22.29
N PHE A 494 3.69 -13.22 22.38
CA PHE A 494 4.44 -13.13 23.62
C PHE A 494 4.92 -11.70 23.83
N VAL A 495 4.77 -11.18 25.04
CA VAL A 495 5.22 -9.83 25.39
C VAL A 495 6.11 -9.89 26.62
N LEU A 496 7.35 -9.42 26.50
CA LEU A 496 8.18 -9.02 27.63
C LEU A 496 7.85 -7.57 27.94
N ASP A 497 7.01 -7.37 28.96
CA ASP A 497 6.49 -6.07 29.38
C ASP A 497 7.36 -5.46 30.47
N TYR A 498 7.44 -4.13 30.43
CA TYR A 498 8.10 -3.32 31.43
C TYR A 498 7.15 -2.20 31.86
N GLY A 499 6.59 -2.32 33.06
CA GLY A 499 5.73 -1.28 33.64
C GLY A 499 4.23 -1.53 33.45
N ARG A 500 3.82 -2.78 33.24
CA ARG A 500 2.44 -3.27 33.28
C ARG A 500 1.52 -2.66 32.23
N SER A 501 2.07 -2.26 31.08
CA SER A 501 1.32 -1.65 29.97
C SER A 501 0.34 -2.63 29.32
N PHE A 502 0.66 -3.93 29.34
CA PHE A 502 -0.12 -4.98 28.66
C PHE A 502 -1.02 -5.80 29.59
N LYS A 503 -0.89 -5.62 30.92
CA LYS A 503 -1.62 -6.42 31.93
C LYS A 503 -3.12 -6.45 31.69
N ARG A 504 -3.74 -5.28 31.52
CA ARG A 504 -5.21 -5.18 31.34
C ARG A 504 -5.66 -5.86 30.05
N THR A 505 -4.98 -5.58 28.94
CA THR A 505 -5.31 -6.14 27.63
C THR A 505 -5.13 -7.66 27.61
N CYS A 506 -4.08 -8.18 28.25
CA CYS A 506 -3.86 -9.62 28.42
C CYS A 506 -5.02 -10.29 29.15
N LEU A 507 -5.39 -9.77 30.34
CA LEU A 507 -6.46 -10.35 31.14
C LEU A 507 -7.83 -10.28 30.44
N LEU A 508 -8.12 -9.18 29.73
CA LEU A 508 -9.36 -9.02 28.96
C LEU A 508 -9.48 -10.03 27.81
N LEU A 509 -8.35 -10.43 27.21
CA LEU A 509 -8.30 -11.42 26.13
C LEU A 509 -8.22 -12.86 26.64
N GLY A 510 -8.34 -13.09 27.95
CA GLY A 510 -8.20 -14.42 28.55
C GLY A 510 -6.77 -14.95 28.50
N GLY A 511 -5.79 -14.06 28.41
CA GLY A 511 -4.37 -14.37 28.35
C GLY A 511 -3.76 -14.85 29.65
N ASN A 512 -2.52 -15.34 29.56
CA ASN A 512 -1.71 -15.63 30.74
C ASN A 512 -0.79 -14.44 31.08
N TYR A 513 -0.96 -13.88 32.27
CA TYR A 513 -0.11 -12.82 32.79
C TYR A 513 0.81 -13.37 33.87
N ILE A 514 2.11 -13.38 33.59
CA ILE A 514 3.16 -13.92 34.46
C ILE A 514 3.95 -12.73 35.01
N GLU A 515 4.03 -12.63 36.33
CA GLU A 515 4.72 -11.54 37.02
C GLU A 515 5.90 -12.10 37.81
N PHE A 516 7.11 -11.66 37.47
CA PHE A 516 8.31 -12.07 38.18
C PHE A 516 8.62 -11.09 39.31
N ASP A 517 8.37 -11.52 40.54
CA ASP A 517 8.65 -10.76 41.76
C ASP A 517 9.61 -11.56 42.66
N VAL A 518 10.68 -10.90 43.13
CA VAL A 518 11.66 -11.49 44.05
C VAL A 518 11.00 -11.93 45.36
N LYS A 519 9.91 -11.27 45.78
CA LYS A 519 9.15 -11.65 46.98
C LYS A 519 8.29 -12.89 46.78
N ASN A 520 7.81 -13.10 45.56
CA ASN A 520 6.90 -14.19 45.17
C ASN A 520 7.47 -14.96 43.97
N PRO A 521 8.61 -15.65 44.14
CA PRO A 521 9.31 -16.26 43.02
C PRO A 521 8.53 -17.45 42.44
N ILE A 522 8.47 -17.51 41.11
CA ILE A 522 7.90 -18.62 40.34
C ILE A 522 9.06 -19.43 39.78
N SER A 523 9.05 -20.74 39.99
CA SER A 523 10.09 -21.61 39.43
C SER A 523 9.98 -21.68 37.90
N ILE A 524 11.11 -21.44 37.24
CA ILE A 524 11.33 -21.49 35.79
C ILE A 524 12.45 -22.47 35.44
N ASN A 525 12.63 -23.50 36.27
CA ASN A 525 13.70 -24.47 36.09
C ASN A 525 13.56 -25.25 34.77
N LEU A 526 14.40 -24.92 33.79
CA LEU A 526 14.41 -25.53 32.45
C LEU A 526 14.66 -27.03 32.46
N PHE A 527 15.44 -27.55 33.42
CA PHE A 527 15.72 -28.99 33.49
C PHE A 527 14.43 -29.82 33.57
N SER A 528 13.45 -29.31 34.31
CA SER A 528 12.20 -30.03 34.61
C SER A 528 11.22 -30.15 33.43
N GLU A 529 11.42 -29.40 32.35
CA GLU A 529 10.56 -29.35 31.17
C GLU A 529 11.11 -30.14 29.97
N ILE A 530 12.34 -30.66 30.07
CA ILE A 530 12.97 -31.41 28.99
C ILE A 530 12.40 -32.84 28.97
N PRO A 531 11.82 -33.28 27.84
CA PRO A 531 11.30 -34.65 27.72
C PRO A 531 12.43 -35.68 27.89
N ALA A 532 12.15 -36.73 28.66
CA ALA A 532 13.08 -37.84 28.92
C ALA A 532 12.47 -39.21 28.57
N ASP A 533 11.50 -39.23 27.65
CA ASP A 533 10.76 -40.44 27.27
C ASP A 533 11.51 -41.33 26.26
N GLY A 534 12.69 -40.91 25.79
CA GLY A 534 13.55 -41.68 24.89
C GLY A 534 13.09 -41.68 23.43
N SER A 535 12.05 -40.91 23.09
CA SER A 535 11.63 -40.67 21.71
C SER A 535 12.68 -39.88 20.92
N GLU A 536 12.68 -40.00 19.59
CA GLU A 536 13.60 -39.25 18.71
C GLU A 536 13.51 -37.72 18.96
N GLY A 537 12.29 -37.20 19.13
CA GLY A 537 12.06 -35.79 19.48
C GLY A 537 12.54 -35.41 20.90
N SER A 538 12.59 -36.36 21.84
CA SER A 538 13.20 -36.10 23.16
C SER A 538 14.72 -36.01 23.10
N ILE A 539 15.35 -36.80 22.23
CA ILE A 539 16.81 -36.79 22.02
C ILE A 539 17.23 -35.46 21.38
N GLU A 540 16.48 -35.00 20.37
CA GLU A 540 16.73 -33.70 19.73
C GLU A 540 16.56 -32.55 20.74
N ALA A 541 15.46 -32.54 21.51
CA ALA A 541 15.23 -31.52 22.53
C ALA A 541 16.32 -31.49 23.63
N GLN A 542 16.86 -32.66 24.00
CA GLN A 542 17.97 -32.76 24.94
C GLN A 542 19.26 -32.20 24.34
N ALA A 543 19.56 -32.51 23.07
CA ALA A 543 20.74 -32.00 22.39
C ALA A 543 20.69 -30.46 22.27
N ASP A 544 19.55 -29.91 21.87
CA ASP A 544 19.31 -28.46 21.78
C ASP A 544 19.45 -27.77 23.15
N PHE A 545 18.91 -28.40 24.21
CA PHE A 545 19.07 -27.88 25.57
C PHE A 545 20.54 -27.85 26.00
N LEU A 546 21.26 -28.95 25.82
CA LEU A 546 22.68 -29.05 26.21
C LEU A 546 23.58 -28.10 25.39
N ALA A 547 23.18 -27.75 24.18
CA ALA A 547 23.89 -26.78 23.34
C ALA A 547 23.62 -25.32 23.77
N SER A 548 22.37 -24.99 24.09
CA SER A 548 21.93 -23.61 24.37
C SER A 548 22.15 -23.15 25.81
N PHE A 549 21.99 -24.05 26.79
CA PHE A 549 22.01 -23.72 28.22
C PHE A 549 23.38 -23.25 28.78
N PRO A 550 24.55 -23.66 28.25
CA PRO A 550 25.84 -23.09 28.66
C PRO A 550 25.92 -21.57 28.55
N SER A 551 25.23 -20.95 27.57
CA SER A 551 25.17 -19.49 27.42
C SER A 551 24.42 -18.82 28.57
N ILE A 552 23.35 -19.46 29.06
CA ILE A 552 22.57 -19.00 30.21
C ILE A 552 23.41 -19.12 31.49
N LEU A 553 24.10 -20.25 31.69
CA LEU A 553 25.03 -20.43 32.82
C LEU A 553 26.15 -19.40 32.82
N ALA A 554 26.69 -19.08 31.65
CA ALA A 554 27.70 -18.03 31.52
C ALA A 554 27.13 -16.64 31.87
N THR A 555 25.88 -16.36 31.49
CA THR A 555 25.19 -15.12 31.88
C THR A 555 24.91 -15.06 33.38
N MET A 556 24.60 -16.20 34.02
CA MET A 556 24.45 -16.31 35.48
C MET A 556 25.78 -16.05 36.20
N ALA A 557 26.87 -16.69 35.76
CA ALA A 557 28.17 -16.58 36.42
C ALA A 557 28.86 -15.22 36.17
N ALA A 558 28.81 -14.71 34.93
CA ALA A 558 29.56 -13.53 34.51
C ALA A 558 28.74 -12.61 33.57
N PRO A 559 27.70 -11.93 34.08
CA PRO A 559 26.76 -11.15 33.26
C PRO A 559 27.38 -9.94 32.55
N GLN A 560 28.43 -9.31 33.12
CA GLN A 560 29.05 -8.10 32.56
C GLN A 560 30.19 -8.42 31.57
N TYR A 561 31.10 -9.30 31.97
CA TYR A 561 32.35 -9.57 31.24
C TYR A 561 32.31 -10.88 30.44
N GLY A 562 31.31 -11.74 30.69
CA GLY A 562 31.22 -13.08 30.11
C GLY A 562 32.28 -14.03 30.66
N THR A 563 32.24 -15.27 30.16
CA THR A 563 33.20 -16.33 30.49
C THR A 563 34.25 -16.50 29.39
N ASN A 564 35.49 -16.81 29.78
CA ASN A 564 36.60 -17.04 28.85
C ASN A 564 36.60 -18.45 28.21
N ASP A 565 37.58 -18.72 27.33
CA ASP A 565 37.69 -19.97 26.56
C ASP A 565 38.00 -21.23 27.39
N LEU A 566 38.43 -21.07 28.65
CA LEU A 566 38.59 -22.19 29.60
C LEU A 566 37.32 -22.41 30.41
N GLN A 567 36.65 -21.34 30.80
CA GLN A 567 35.42 -21.37 31.59
C GLN A 567 34.24 -21.93 30.80
N GLN A 568 34.12 -21.61 29.50
CA GLN A 568 33.01 -22.10 28.67
C GLN A 568 32.96 -23.64 28.55
N PRO A 569 34.04 -24.34 28.15
CA PRO A 569 34.03 -25.81 28.13
C PRO A 569 33.79 -26.43 29.51
N MET A 570 34.23 -25.75 30.58
CA MET A 570 34.01 -26.25 31.95
C MET A 570 32.53 -26.18 32.36
N LEU A 571 31.83 -25.09 32.05
CA LEU A 571 30.38 -25.00 32.25
C LEU A 571 29.63 -26.08 31.46
N GLN A 572 30.06 -26.35 30.23
CA GLN A 572 29.47 -27.42 29.40
C GLN A 572 29.72 -28.82 29.99
N LYS A 573 30.94 -29.11 30.47
CA LYS A 573 31.26 -30.37 31.16
C LYS A 573 30.42 -30.55 32.42
N ALA A 574 30.27 -29.48 33.22
CA ALA A 574 29.46 -29.50 34.42
C ALA A 574 27.99 -29.79 34.10
N LEU A 575 27.44 -29.11 33.09
CA LEU A 575 26.06 -29.31 32.63
C LEU A 575 25.80 -30.75 32.19
N ILE A 576 26.66 -31.31 31.33
CA ILE A 576 26.51 -32.68 30.82
C ILE A 576 26.58 -33.69 31.98
N ALA A 577 27.56 -33.56 32.88
CA ALA A 577 27.73 -34.46 34.00
C ALA A 577 26.53 -34.43 34.97
N VAL A 578 26.03 -33.23 35.27
CA VAL A 578 24.85 -33.05 36.14
C VAL A 578 23.58 -33.58 35.47
N TRP A 579 23.40 -33.32 34.18
CA TRP A 579 22.26 -33.85 33.42
C TRP A 579 22.26 -35.38 33.39
N GLN A 580 23.40 -36.01 33.15
CA GLN A 580 23.51 -37.48 33.18
C GLN A 580 23.20 -38.06 34.56
N ALA A 581 23.59 -37.36 35.64
CA ALA A 581 23.37 -37.83 37.00
C ALA A 581 21.94 -37.64 37.50
N LYS A 582 21.28 -36.52 37.14
CA LYS A 582 20.01 -36.09 37.75
C LYS A 582 18.87 -35.86 36.76
N GLY A 583 19.15 -35.75 35.47
CA GLY A 583 18.17 -35.48 34.42
C GLY A 583 17.27 -34.29 34.75
N ALA A 584 15.96 -34.47 34.56
CA ALA A 584 14.96 -33.44 34.81
C ALA A 584 14.85 -32.94 36.27
N ARG A 585 15.54 -33.59 37.22
CA ARG A 585 15.61 -33.17 38.63
C ARG A 585 16.83 -32.30 38.93
N ALA A 586 17.66 -31.99 37.94
CA ALA A 586 18.81 -31.13 38.12
C ALA A 586 18.41 -29.69 38.48
N GLU A 587 19.25 -29.04 39.27
CA GLU A 587 19.15 -27.63 39.64
C GLU A 587 20.50 -26.92 39.45
N ILE A 588 20.49 -25.58 39.47
CA ILE A 588 21.74 -24.78 39.37
C ILE A 588 22.70 -25.09 40.53
N THR A 589 22.16 -25.41 41.72
CA THR A 589 22.93 -25.88 42.89
C THR A 589 23.83 -27.06 42.54
N ASP A 590 23.34 -28.01 41.74
CA ASP A 590 24.08 -29.23 41.40
C ASP A 590 25.28 -28.92 40.50
N ILE A 591 25.13 -27.92 39.62
CA ILE A 591 26.21 -27.44 38.76
C ILE A 591 27.26 -26.70 39.58
N ALA A 592 26.83 -25.80 40.48
CA ALA A 592 27.73 -25.09 41.37
C ALA A 592 28.53 -26.07 42.26
N ASP A 593 27.86 -27.04 42.88
CA ASP A 593 28.50 -28.08 43.71
C ASP A 593 29.47 -28.96 42.92
N TRP A 594 29.15 -29.27 41.66
CA TRP A 594 30.03 -30.04 40.79
C TRP A 594 31.31 -29.27 40.47
N LEU A 595 31.18 -27.97 40.17
CA LEU A 595 32.27 -27.05 39.84
C LEU A 595 33.19 -26.77 41.05
N LEU A 596 32.62 -26.64 42.25
CA LEU A 596 33.38 -26.41 43.50
C LEU A 596 34.24 -27.60 43.90
N LYS A 597 33.88 -28.82 43.46
CA LYS A 597 34.64 -30.05 43.73
C LYS A 597 35.82 -30.28 42.76
N ARG A 598 36.01 -29.39 41.77
CA ARG A 598 37.14 -29.46 40.84
C ARG A 598 38.41 -28.92 41.49
N GLU A 599 39.57 -29.41 41.05
CA GLU A 599 40.87 -28.92 41.54
C GLU A 599 41.24 -27.57 40.90
N GLU A 600 40.73 -27.29 39.70
CA GLU A 600 41.05 -26.08 38.95
C GLU A 600 40.41 -24.82 39.57
N SER A 601 41.23 -23.81 39.90
CA SER A 601 40.77 -22.54 40.51
C SER A 601 39.64 -21.87 39.72
N TYR A 602 39.76 -21.78 38.39
CA TYR A 602 38.74 -21.15 37.55
C TYR A 602 37.40 -21.90 37.56
N SER A 603 37.39 -23.21 37.86
CA SER A 603 36.14 -23.96 38.04
C SER A 603 35.50 -23.62 39.38
N GLN A 604 36.28 -23.56 40.45
CA GLN A 604 35.79 -23.16 41.77
C GLN A 604 35.25 -21.73 41.75
N GLU A 605 35.91 -20.82 41.04
CA GLU A 605 35.43 -19.46 40.78
C GLU A 605 34.06 -19.45 40.09
N LEU A 606 33.86 -20.25 39.03
CA LEU A 606 32.55 -20.39 38.38
C LEU A 606 31.48 -20.91 39.35
N GLY A 607 31.81 -21.92 40.16
CA GLY A 607 30.89 -22.46 41.18
C GLY A 607 30.47 -21.39 42.20
N ASN A 608 31.43 -20.58 42.66
CA ASN A 608 31.16 -19.45 43.56
C ASN A 608 30.33 -18.35 42.87
N MET A 609 30.60 -18.05 41.60
CA MET A 609 29.84 -17.06 40.83
C MET A 609 28.38 -17.47 40.58
N LEU A 610 28.10 -18.78 40.50
CA LEU A 610 26.73 -19.30 40.38
C LEU A 610 25.95 -19.26 41.70
N PHE A 611 26.61 -19.02 42.85
CA PHE A 611 25.99 -19.02 44.19
C PHE A 611 24.67 -18.24 44.27
N PRO A 612 24.50 -17.02 43.70
CA PRO A 612 23.23 -16.30 43.79
C PRO A 612 22.02 -17.04 43.20
N PHE A 613 22.25 -17.99 42.28
CA PHE A 613 21.22 -18.75 41.57
C PHE A 613 21.03 -20.17 42.13
N THR A 614 21.84 -20.60 43.11
CA THR A 614 21.65 -21.88 43.80
C THR A 614 20.53 -21.76 44.84
N ARG A 615 20.05 -22.90 45.35
CA ARG A 615 18.96 -22.98 46.34
C ARG A 615 19.18 -22.09 47.57
N ASP A 616 20.45 -21.91 47.96
CA ASP A 616 20.84 -21.12 49.14
C ASP A 616 21.13 -19.64 48.78
N GLY A 617 21.15 -19.30 47.50
CA GLY A 617 21.33 -17.95 46.98
C GLY A 617 20.04 -17.12 46.91
N GLN A 618 20.19 -15.80 46.78
CA GLN A 618 19.08 -14.84 46.76
C GLN A 618 18.05 -15.07 45.64
N TYR A 619 18.44 -15.69 44.52
CA TYR A 619 17.57 -15.96 43.37
C TYR A 619 17.22 -17.45 43.23
N GLY A 620 17.72 -18.32 44.11
CA GLY A 620 17.59 -19.78 44.01
C GLY A 620 16.17 -20.28 43.78
N LYS A 621 15.19 -19.63 44.41
CA LYS A 621 13.77 -20.01 44.32
C LYS A 621 13.19 -19.94 42.90
N PHE A 622 13.76 -19.11 42.01
CA PHE A 622 13.37 -19.08 40.59
C PHE A 622 13.87 -20.30 39.82
N PHE A 623 14.93 -20.97 40.27
CA PHE A 623 15.62 -22.04 39.53
C PHE A 623 15.59 -23.40 40.24
N SER A 624 14.77 -23.53 41.28
CA SER A 624 14.64 -24.75 42.09
C SER A 624 13.26 -25.41 41.88
N GLY A 625 13.20 -26.73 41.96
CA GLY A 625 11.97 -27.51 41.79
C GLY A 625 11.45 -27.56 40.34
N LYS A 626 10.20 -28.01 40.18
CA LYS A 626 9.52 -28.11 38.88
C LYS A 626 9.07 -26.73 38.41
N ALA A 627 9.26 -26.43 37.12
CA ALA A 627 8.74 -25.23 36.48
C ALA A 627 7.22 -25.13 36.66
N LYS A 628 6.73 -23.93 36.95
CA LYS A 628 5.30 -23.64 37.21
C LYS A 628 4.70 -22.68 36.19
N LEU A 629 5.41 -22.40 35.10
CA LEU A 629 4.95 -21.51 34.04
C LEU A 629 4.19 -22.28 32.96
N SER A 630 3.15 -21.67 32.39
CA SER A 630 2.45 -22.20 31.22
C SER A 630 2.44 -21.17 30.10
N LEU A 631 2.88 -21.56 28.91
CA LEU A 631 2.92 -20.71 27.72
C LEU A 631 1.87 -21.13 26.67
N ASN A 632 0.84 -21.86 27.10
CA ASN A 632 -0.13 -22.47 26.18
C ASN A 632 -1.17 -21.48 25.65
N SER A 633 -1.38 -20.36 26.36
CA SER A 633 -2.28 -19.29 25.93
C SER A 633 -1.81 -18.61 24.64
N ASP A 634 -2.76 -18.15 23.82
CA ASP A 634 -2.49 -17.41 22.59
C ASP A 634 -1.86 -16.03 22.84
N ILE A 635 -2.09 -15.47 24.02
CA ILE A 635 -1.41 -14.28 24.53
C ILE A 635 -0.78 -14.59 25.89
N VAL A 636 0.52 -14.34 25.97
CA VAL A 636 1.29 -14.43 27.21
C VAL A 636 2.06 -13.14 27.42
N VAL A 637 1.87 -12.53 28.57
CA VAL A 637 2.59 -11.32 28.98
C VAL A 637 3.45 -11.66 30.18
N ILE A 638 4.72 -11.32 30.09
CA ILE A 638 5.73 -11.53 31.10
C ILE A 638 6.17 -10.17 31.62
N GLU A 639 5.76 -9.84 32.84
CA GLU A 639 6.10 -8.60 33.50
C GLU A 639 7.43 -8.72 34.23
N THR A 640 8.32 -7.74 34.01
CA THR A 640 9.67 -7.75 34.54
C THR A 640 10.06 -6.49 35.31
N ASP A 641 9.16 -5.53 35.54
CA ASP A 641 9.49 -4.26 36.23
C ASP A 641 10.06 -4.45 37.64
N HIS A 642 9.59 -5.48 38.37
CA HIS A 642 10.13 -5.84 39.69
C HIS A 642 11.59 -6.30 39.67
N LEU A 643 12.13 -6.66 38.51
CA LEU A 643 13.51 -7.10 38.32
C LEU A 643 14.45 -5.97 37.93
N ARG A 644 13.95 -4.73 37.83
CA ARG A 644 14.73 -3.54 37.43
C ARG A 644 16.01 -3.35 38.24
N SER A 645 15.96 -3.62 39.55
CA SER A 645 17.12 -3.52 40.45
C SER A 645 18.10 -4.69 40.34
N SER A 646 17.77 -5.72 39.57
CA SER A 646 18.55 -6.96 39.43
C SER A 646 18.82 -7.28 37.94
N PRO A 647 19.66 -6.52 37.23
CA PRO A 647 19.88 -6.67 35.79
C PRO A 647 20.36 -8.07 35.37
N ALA A 648 21.19 -8.71 36.20
CA ALA A 648 21.67 -10.08 35.94
C ALA A 648 20.52 -11.10 35.98
N LEU A 649 19.60 -10.98 36.94
CA LEU A 649 18.42 -11.85 37.02
C LEU A 649 17.46 -11.59 35.85
N LEU A 650 17.27 -10.32 35.47
CA LEU A 650 16.45 -9.95 34.31
C LEU A 650 16.97 -10.60 33.03
N ALA A 651 18.27 -10.48 32.75
CA ALA A 651 18.86 -11.08 31.55
C ALA A 651 18.66 -12.60 31.51
N VAL A 652 18.89 -13.28 32.65
CA VAL A 652 18.71 -14.73 32.77
C VAL A 652 17.25 -15.13 32.57
N ILE A 653 16.29 -14.44 33.21
CA ILE A 653 14.86 -14.73 33.05
C ILE A 653 14.45 -14.54 31.59
N VAL A 654 14.83 -13.44 30.95
CA VAL A 654 14.50 -13.19 29.54
C VAL A 654 15.06 -14.27 28.62
N GLN A 655 16.33 -14.66 28.79
CA GLN A 655 16.94 -15.74 28.00
C GLN A 655 16.16 -17.05 28.15
N ILE A 656 15.85 -17.45 29.39
CA ILE A 656 15.06 -18.66 29.67
C ILE A 656 13.67 -18.59 29.05
N MET A 657 13.00 -17.43 29.17
CA MET A 657 11.68 -17.24 28.58
C MET A 657 11.72 -17.36 27.05
N ILE A 658 12.72 -16.77 26.39
CA ILE A 658 12.89 -16.91 24.94
C ILE A 658 13.16 -18.37 24.56
N VAL A 659 13.94 -19.14 25.33
CA VAL A 659 14.11 -20.59 25.09
C VAL A 659 12.75 -21.31 25.13
N HIS A 660 11.94 -21.08 26.17
CA HIS A 660 10.61 -21.69 26.26
C HIS A 660 9.67 -21.24 25.14
N ILE A 661 9.74 -19.97 24.75
CA ILE A 661 8.96 -19.40 23.64
C ILE A 661 9.36 -20.07 22.32
N ASN A 662 10.66 -20.20 22.06
CA ASN A 662 11.18 -20.87 20.86
C ASN A 662 10.73 -22.33 20.81
N GLN A 663 10.78 -23.05 21.93
CA GLN A 663 10.25 -24.42 22.01
C GLN A 663 8.74 -24.47 21.69
N SER A 664 7.95 -23.51 22.20
CA SER A 664 6.52 -23.42 21.86
C SER A 664 6.29 -23.12 20.38
N MET A 665 7.17 -22.36 19.74
CA MET A 665 7.08 -21.99 18.33
C MET A 665 7.44 -23.18 17.43
N VAL A 666 8.54 -23.89 17.73
CA VAL A 666 9.02 -25.06 16.97
C VAL A 666 8.00 -26.21 16.99
N LYS A 667 7.35 -26.44 18.14
CA LYS A 667 6.31 -27.48 18.30
C LYS A 667 4.95 -27.08 17.72
N GLY A 668 4.77 -25.82 17.33
CA GLY A 668 3.51 -25.27 16.83
C GLY A 668 3.30 -25.45 15.33
N ASP A 669 2.16 -24.93 14.83
CA ASP A 669 1.89 -24.85 13.39
C ASP A 669 2.77 -23.76 12.75
N ARG A 670 3.62 -24.16 11.80
CA ARG A 670 4.55 -23.28 11.07
C ARG A 670 3.85 -22.22 10.21
N LYS A 671 2.56 -22.39 9.90
CA LYS A 671 1.78 -21.40 9.15
C LYS A 671 1.21 -20.30 10.05
N ARG A 672 1.12 -20.54 11.36
CA ARG A 672 0.52 -19.61 12.31
C ARG A 672 1.49 -18.45 12.60
N PRO A 673 1.09 -17.18 12.42
CA PRO A 673 1.93 -16.04 12.77
C PRO A 673 2.28 -16.04 14.26
N PHE A 674 3.56 -15.86 14.56
CA PHE A 674 4.07 -15.88 15.93
C PHE A 674 4.84 -14.59 16.23
N LEU A 675 4.39 -13.78 17.18
CA LEU A 675 4.99 -12.49 17.50
C LEU A 675 5.61 -12.50 18.89
N ILE A 676 6.89 -12.14 18.99
CA ILE A 676 7.59 -11.89 20.24
C ILE A 676 7.84 -10.39 20.32
N MET A 677 7.33 -9.73 21.35
CA MET A 677 7.52 -8.30 21.58
C MET A 677 8.34 -8.09 22.83
N ILE A 678 9.33 -7.21 22.75
CA ILE A 678 10.23 -6.87 23.86
C ILE A 678 10.16 -5.37 24.07
N ASP A 679 9.56 -4.93 25.17
CA ASP A 679 9.57 -3.54 25.60
C ASP A 679 10.92 -3.20 26.28
N GLU A 680 11.38 -1.97 26.11
CA GLU A 680 12.67 -1.49 26.64
C GLU A 680 13.86 -2.38 26.27
N ALA A 681 13.91 -2.84 25.01
CA ALA A 681 14.88 -3.83 24.54
C ALA A 681 16.35 -3.40 24.73
N TRP A 682 16.61 -2.09 24.78
CA TRP A 682 17.96 -1.54 25.01
C TRP A 682 18.61 -2.02 26.32
N LYS A 683 17.81 -2.34 27.35
CA LYS A 683 18.35 -2.88 28.62
C LYS A 683 18.97 -4.25 28.43
N LEU A 684 18.38 -5.06 27.57
CA LEU A 684 18.89 -6.38 27.22
C LEU A 684 20.05 -6.30 26.25
N LEU A 685 20.01 -5.36 25.30
CA LEU A 685 21.09 -5.13 24.33
C LEU A 685 22.38 -4.57 24.96
N SER A 686 22.32 -4.05 26.18
CA SER A 686 23.49 -3.51 26.88
C SER A 686 24.53 -4.57 27.28
N GLY A 687 24.13 -5.85 27.40
CA GLY A 687 25.04 -6.95 27.70
C GLY A 687 25.52 -7.67 26.44
N LYS A 688 26.84 -7.83 26.27
CA LYS A 688 27.47 -8.43 25.06
C LYS A 688 26.82 -9.76 24.62
N ARG A 689 26.58 -10.68 25.56
CA ARG A 689 25.96 -12.00 25.28
C ARG A 689 24.43 -11.97 25.13
N SER A 690 23.76 -10.98 25.72
CA SER A 690 22.31 -10.86 25.61
C SER A 690 21.89 -10.40 24.21
N GLY A 691 22.72 -9.56 23.56
CA GLY A 691 22.55 -9.19 22.16
C GLY A 691 22.68 -10.38 21.20
N GLU A 692 23.76 -11.16 21.33
CA GLU A 692 23.99 -12.39 20.53
C GLU A 692 22.82 -13.38 20.64
N PHE A 693 22.26 -13.52 21.85
CA PHE A 693 21.14 -14.41 22.11
C PHE A 693 19.83 -13.93 21.44
N ILE A 694 19.53 -12.64 21.43
CA ILE A 694 18.36 -12.07 20.72
C ILE A 694 18.53 -12.25 19.20
N GLU A 695 19.76 -12.07 18.69
CA GLU A 695 20.06 -12.29 17.27
C GLU A 695 19.77 -13.74 16.86
N GLU A 696 20.22 -14.71 17.64
CA GLU A 696 19.96 -16.13 17.40
C GLU A 696 18.46 -16.44 17.44
N ALA A 697 17.74 -15.91 18.43
CA ALA A 697 16.29 -16.05 18.50
C ALA A 697 15.59 -15.49 17.24
N GLY A 698 16.05 -14.34 16.73
CA GLY A 698 15.52 -13.75 15.50
C GLY A 698 15.73 -14.63 14.27
N ARG A 699 16.87 -15.33 14.18
CA ARG A 699 17.16 -16.29 13.10
C ARG A 699 16.28 -17.53 13.18
N ILE A 700 15.98 -18.00 14.39
CA ILE A 700 15.06 -19.13 14.61
C ILE A 700 13.64 -18.71 14.23
N ALA A 701 13.14 -17.58 14.75
CA ALA A 701 11.80 -17.07 14.48
C ALA A 701 11.48 -16.98 12.98
N ARG A 702 12.44 -16.50 12.18
CA ARG A 702 12.33 -16.46 10.71
C ARG A 702 11.94 -17.81 10.07
N LYS A 703 12.42 -18.94 10.60
CA LYS A 703 12.14 -20.28 10.04
C LYS A 703 10.72 -20.79 10.35
N TYR A 704 10.03 -20.17 11.30
CA TYR A 704 8.76 -20.66 11.86
C TYR A 704 7.63 -19.61 11.77
N ASN A 705 7.66 -18.77 10.74
CA ASN A 705 6.70 -17.67 10.58
C ASN A 705 6.61 -16.76 11.82
N GLY A 706 7.77 -16.51 12.43
CA GLY A 706 7.93 -15.73 13.64
C GLY A 706 8.53 -14.35 13.40
N SER A 707 8.10 -13.37 14.18
CA SER A 707 8.61 -12.00 14.21
C SER A 707 9.08 -11.64 15.61
N ILE A 708 10.26 -11.04 15.72
CA ILE A 708 10.72 -10.35 16.93
C ILE A 708 10.57 -8.85 16.73
N THR A 709 9.80 -8.22 17.62
CA THR A 709 9.61 -6.77 17.70
C THR A 709 10.34 -6.22 18.91
N LEU A 710 11.28 -5.30 18.68
CA LEU A 710 12.04 -4.60 19.72
C LEU A 710 11.56 -3.15 19.82
N ALA A 711 11.26 -2.68 21.03
CA ALA A 711 10.81 -1.31 21.30
C ALA A 711 11.70 -0.52 22.27
#